data_AF-A2E1I0-F1
#
_entry.id   AF-A2E1I0-F1
#
_cell.length_a   1.000
_cell.length_b   1.000
_cell.length_c   1.000
_cell.angle_alpha   90.00
_cell.angle_beta   90.00
_cell.angle_gamma   90.00
#
_symmetry.space_group_name_H-M   'P 1'
#
loop_
_entity.id
_entity.type
_entity.pdbx_description
1 polymer ?
#
loop_
_entity_poly.entity_id
_entity_poly.type
_entity_poly.pdbx_seq_one_letter_code
_entity_poly.pdbx_strand_id
1 'polypeptide(L)'
;MNTATYTYNDGTLFISGSGSVIFNDTQEFKENTTSIIINDTVDTIGESSFENFTILKKIQFDSPLKIKDRAFFGCKLLSDVIVNKDFSEIGAHSFENCFSLKTFKIPSTCLSIPDYAFQNCVLLESIELHDNITLIGNSAFKYCSSLQITLLPSLLNKLGEAAFAYCEGIERINMMCEIKEIPDYLFYQCINLNTIWIPNVTSIGHRSFESCAFIKFDIPLTCQYIELDSFTSCNLLNILTMPMFNLNFSYSPFVTCQKLGKVTVFDGDGYESSVLPSNLLSDCVSVYYFRISSYKIKRFGKNCLKNCVGLYEVIYFLINNVTFYPEDHCDLVSLRTLTIAIDNFTMTPRCFANLPNLEQVTIGTMHETFSENLFENCDKLISVSISTNNSLVLASKTFYKMKNLQKVGILSNGIFIGESCFEECSNLVQVSLDCLDTRIGNKAFKNCHNFSAFAYKGTLVEVGDYSFEGIQFKRFGLRTSAVLTIGNYAFANVKTMTYFVLMGDGKVNIGNGAFYGCTELATFGHSLYINKLGYSVFKNCYKLNYLTIDQNLEGLPSSTFSNCQKMQYFECSGELKYISDRCFENCVNLQYIKVNSSLQYLGNYTFSNCINLQTIDLSKRVIEKIGSYCFNNCSLLTNFTNISVKYIEDAAFVKCQKLSEISLKGTTKLLGYKSFYNLSSLQSFSIVESEYDTLTINELCFYNCQNLQTFSVKSALNLKTECFKDCHSLTNFNVDEVTYISEGAFCNCYSLTKIPLIQTIKFIPPFAFCNCSKLNMNNDFHYVGDYAFYNCISLSNVTLSMLIHVGRYSFFNTSLNEINLTQKLTFLGLKSFSSINELSSVNILNNVEVFEEKVFSDNKKLSNVVYCGLNSNISTDFEGSEKLNKIFVSRHFNSSNFSMETEWTHLCDTEEDKQNDKKTLIIYSSFIAAISVLVIILFVVILIICINKQKKDNLDSTVLLSNPTNQTLA
;
A
#
# COMPACT_ATOMS: atom_id res chain seq x y z
N MET A 1 -33.35 -23.41 -107.03
CA MET A 1 -33.07 -24.81 -107.40
C MET A 1 -31.72 -25.15 -106.81
N ASN A 2 -31.61 -26.25 -106.06
CA ASN A 2 -30.34 -26.67 -105.46
C ASN A 2 -29.47 -27.26 -106.59
N THR A 3 -28.32 -26.65 -106.86
CA THR A 3 -27.39 -27.07 -107.93
C THR A 3 -26.07 -27.59 -107.39
N ALA A 4 -26.01 -27.90 -106.09
CA ALA A 4 -24.83 -28.47 -105.46
C ALA A 4 -24.44 -29.80 -106.16
N THR A 5 -23.21 -29.85 -106.64
CA THR A 5 -22.55 -30.99 -107.27
C THR A 5 -21.38 -31.41 -106.39
N TYR A 6 -21.10 -32.71 -106.36
CA TYR A 6 -20.00 -33.29 -105.60
C TYR A 6 -19.13 -34.16 -106.49
N THR A 7 -17.82 -34.05 -106.31
CA THR A 7 -16.83 -34.94 -106.94
C THR A 7 -15.94 -35.52 -105.86
N TYR A 8 -15.74 -36.83 -105.88
CA TYR A 8 -14.92 -37.55 -104.91
C TYR A 8 -13.66 -38.06 -105.60
N ASN A 9 -12.50 -37.70 -105.07
CA ASN A 9 -11.20 -38.11 -105.60
C ASN A 9 -10.23 -38.41 -104.45
N ASP A 10 -9.74 -39.65 -104.39
CA ASP A 10 -8.68 -40.11 -103.47
C ASP A 10 -8.87 -39.62 -102.02
N GLY A 11 -10.02 -39.94 -101.40
CA GLY A 11 -10.33 -39.54 -100.04
C GLY A 11 -10.79 -38.09 -99.85
N THR A 12 -10.83 -37.27 -100.91
CA THR A 12 -11.25 -35.86 -100.88
C THR A 12 -12.60 -35.65 -101.57
N LEU A 13 -13.54 -35.01 -100.87
CA LEU A 13 -14.85 -34.62 -101.40
C LEU A 13 -14.85 -33.12 -101.75
N PHE A 14 -14.96 -32.81 -103.04
CA PHE A 14 -15.07 -31.44 -103.55
C PHE A 14 -16.55 -31.09 -103.78
N ILE A 15 -17.00 -29.97 -103.25
CA ILE A 15 -18.40 -29.53 -103.33
C ILE A 15 -18.48 -28.15 -103.98
N SER A 16 -19.32 -28.01 -105.00
CA SER A 16 -19.51 -26.77 -105.78
C SER A 16 -20.95 -26.62 -106.26
N GLY A 17 -21.41 -25.39 -106.50
CA GLY A 17 -22.74 -25.06 -107.01
C GLY A 17 -23.61 -24.31 -106.00
N SER A 18 -24.58 -23.52 -106.49
CA SER A 18 -25.47 -22.69 -105.67
C SER A 18 -26.55 -23.50 -104.95
N GLY A 19 -26.89 -23.11 -103.72
CA GLY A 19 -27.89 -23.78 -102.87
C GLY A 19 -27.36 -24.41 -101.57
N SER A 20 -28.26 -25.12 -100.87
CA SER A 20 -27.98 -25.79 -99.58
C SER A 20 -27.51 -27.22 -99.80
N VAL A 21 -26.30 -27.55 -99.37
CA VAL A 21 -25.81 -28.93 -99.32
C VAL A 21 -26.57 -29.65 -98.22
N ILE A 22 -27.30 -30.73 -98.52
CA ILE A 22 -27.91 -31.61 -97.52
C ILE A 22 -27.43 -33.03 -97.87
N PHE A 23 -26.49 -33.55 -97.09
CA PHE A 23 -25.89 -34.88 -97.31
C PHE A 23 -26.51 -35.89 -96.32
N ASN A 24 -27.69 -36.42 -96.64
CA ASN A 24 -28.45 -37.24 -95.69
C ASN A 24 -28.20 -38.75 -95.80
N ASP A 25 -27.62 -39.28 -96.88
CA ASP A 25 -27.66 -40.75 -97.08
C ASP A 25 -26.53 -41.33 -97.95
N THR A 26 -25.34 -41.55 -97.37
CA THR A 26 -24.23 -42.27 -98.02
C THR A 26 -23.24 -42.81 -96.98
N GLN A 27 -23.46 -44.02 -96.48
CA GLN A 27 -22.51 -44.72 -95.61
C GLN A 27 -21.11 -44.83 -96.24
N GLU A 28 -21.04 -44.99 -97.57
CA GLU A 28 -19.80 -45.05 -98.34
C GLU A 28 -18.93 -43.79 -98.20
N PHE A 29 -19.50 -42.58 -98.27
CA PHE A 29 -18.72 -41.35 -98.08
C PHE A 29 -18.32 -41.13 -96.62
N LYS A 30 -19.16 -41.53 -95.65
CA LYS A 30 -18.84 -41.44 -94.22
C LYS A 30 -17.63 -42.31 -93.84
N GLU A 31 -17.49 -43.47 -94.47
CA GLU A 31 -16.42 -44.44 -94.20
C GLU A 31 -15.13 -44.16 -94.99
N ASN A 32 -15.17 -43.33 -96.05
CA ASN A 32 -14.01 -43.12 -96.95
C ASN A 32 -13.53 -41.66 -97.12
N THR A 33 -14.25 -40.65 -96.61
CA THR A 33 -13.86 -39.24 -96.80
C THR A 33 -12.92 -38.75 -95.69
N THR A 34 -11.69 -38.39 -96.06
CA THR A 34 -10.67 -37.85 -95.14
C THR A 34 -10.48 -36.33 -95.28
N SER A 35 -10.90 -35.72 -96.40
CA SER A 35 -10.82 -34.28 -96.64
C SER A 35 -12.06 -33.76 -97.36
N ILE A 36 -12.55 -32.56 -97.02
CA ILE A 36 -13.65 -31.87 -97.71
C ILE A 36 -13.17 -30.48 -98.17
N ILE A 37 -13.47 -30.11 -99.41
CA ILE A 37 -13.20 -28.77 -99.96
C ILE A 37 -14.51 -28.17 -100.48
N ILE A 38 -14.93 -27.05 -99.90
CA ILE A 38 -16.14 -26.31 -100.28
C ILE A 38 -15.75 -25.11 -101.14
N ASN A 39 -16.04 -25.16 -102.43
CA ASN A 39 -15.70 -24.11 -103.40
C ASN A 39 -16.65 -22.89 -103.31
N ASP A 40 -16.20 -21.73 -103.80
CA ASP A 40 -16.74 -20.34 -103.75
C ASP A 40 -18.23 -20.10 -104.10
N THR A 41 -19.01 -21.13 -104.41
CA THR A 41 -20.38 -21.02 -104.95
C THR A 41 -21.45 -21.60 -104.03
N VAL A 42 -21.06 -22.22 -102.91
CA VAL A 42 -21.98 -22.88 -101.97
C VAL A 42 -22.51 -21.88 -100.94
N ASP A 43 -23.83 -21.81 -100.77
CA ASP A 43 -24.48 -20.83 -99.88
C ASP A 43 -24.67 -21.36 -98.46
N THR A 44 -24.93 -22.67 -98.30
CA THR A 44 -25.30 -23.26 -97.00
C THR A 44 -24.88 -24.72 -96.93
N ILE A 45 -24.29 -25.11 -95.80
CA ILE A 45 -24.18 -26.50 -95.35
C ILE A 45 -25.38 -26.75 -94.46
N GLY A 46 -26.30 -27.58 -94.93
CA GLY A 46 -27.55 -27.90 -94.27
C GLY A 46 -27.35 -28.76 -93.03
N GLU A 47 -28.43 -28.88 -92.26
CA GLU A 47 -28.45 -29.60 -90.99
C GLU A 47 -27.93 -31.04 -91.14
N SER A 48 -27.07 -31.48 -90.20
CA SER A 48 -26.50 -32.83 -90.15
C SER A 48 -25.74 -33.32 -91.40
N SER A 49 -25.39 -32.44 -92.34
CA SER A 49 -24.84 -32.84 -93.66
C SER A 49 -23.57 -33.69 -93.58
N PHE A 50 -22.65 -33.42 -92.65
CA PHE A 50 -21.43 -34.21 -92.45
C PHE A 50 -21.40 -34.86 -91.07
N GLU A 51 -22.57 -35.17 -90.52
CA GLU A 51 -22.69 -35.81 -89.21
C GLU A 51 -22.05 -37.21 -89.21
N ASN A 52 -21.17 -37.45 -88.23
CA ASN A 52 -20.43 -38.69 -87.97
C ASN A 52 -19.51 -39.13 -89.13
N PHE A 53 -18.92 -38.19 -89.86
CA PHE A 53 -17.77 -38.47 -90.74
C PHE A 53 -16.52 -38.74 -89.89
N THR A 54 -16.48 -39.89 -89.23
CA THR A 54 -15.53 -40.18 -88.14
C THR A 54 -14.05 -40.22 -88.57
N ILE A 55 -13.77 -40.40 -89.86
CA ILE A 55 -12.42 -40.39 -90.42
C ILE A 55 -12.03 -39.09 -91.15
N LEU A 56 -12.91 -38.09 -91.19
CA LEU A 56 -12.63 -36.78 -91.75
C LEU A 56 -11.54 -36.09 -90.93
N LYS A 57 -10.46 -35.68 -91.58
CA LYS A 57 -9.31 -35.00 -90.94
C LYS A 57 -9.23 -33.52 -91.27
N LYS A 58 -9.68 -33.14 -92.47
CA LYS A 58 -9.50 -31.79 -93.01
C LYS A 58 -10.76 -31.24 -93.66
N ILE A 59 -11.07 -29.97 -93.42
CA ILE A 59 -12.10 -29.21 -94.14
C ILE A 59 -11.51 -27.88 -94.61
N GLN A 60 -11.81 -27.48 -95.84
CA GLN A 60 -11.47 -26.17 -96.40
C GLN A 60 -12.72 -25.44 -96.89
N PHE A 61 -12.91 -24.20 -96.44
CA PHE A 61 -14.00 -23.32 -96.82
C PHE A 61 -13.51 -22.18 -97.71
N ASP A 62 -13.84 -22.23 -99.01
CA ASP A 62 -13.52 -21.19 -100.00
C ASP A 62 -14.74 -20.30 -100.34
N SER A 63 -15.92 -20.57 -99.74
CA SER A 63 -17.18 -19.84 -99.96
C SER A 63 -17.71 -19.13 -98.71
N PRO A 64 -18.31 -17.92 -98.82
CA PRO A 64 -19.03 -17.27 -97.73
C PRO A 64 -20.40 -17.96 -97.50
N LEU A 65 -20.40 -19.06 -96.75
CA LEU A 65 -21.58 -19.91 -96.57
C LEU A 65 -22.29 -19.69 -95.22
N LYS A 66 -23.27 -20.56 -94.91
CA LYS A 66 -23.89 -20.74 -93.60
C LYS A 66 -23.73 -22.18 -93.16
N ILE A 67 -23.22 -22.43 -91.97
CA ILE A 67 -23.17 -23.77 -91.38
C ILE A 67 -24.42 -23.93 -90.52
N LYS A 68 -25.28 -24.90 -90.83
CA LYS A 68 -26.49 -25.21 -90.05
C LYS A 68 -26.21 -26.24 -88.97
N ASP A 69 -27.23 -26.48 -88.15
CA ASP A 69 -27.11 -27.27 -86.93
C ASP A 69 -26.54 -28.67 -87.21
N ARG A 70 -25.70 -29.17 -86.30
CA ARG A 70 -25.08 -30.51 -86.36
C ARG A 70 -24.25 -30.79 -87.62
N ALA A 71 -23.92 -29.78 -88.45
CA ALA A 71 -23.30 -29.98 -89.76
C ALA A 71 -22.05 -30.87 -89.75
N PHE A 72 -21.18 -30.78 -88.73
CA PHE A 72 -19.99 -31.62 -88.56
C PHE A 72 -20.00 -32.37 -87.21
N PHE A 73 -21.18 -32.60 -86.62
CA PHE A 73 -21.33 -33.32 -85.36
C PHE A 73 -20.63 -34.69 -85.43
N GLY A 74 -19.78 -35.02 -84.46
CA GLY A 74 -19.14 -36.34 -84.37
C GLY A 74 -18.03 -36.59 -85.39
N CYS A 75 -17.46 -35.57 -86.03
CA CYS A 75 -16.26 -35.70 -86.87
C CYS A 75 -14.99 -35.88 -86.02
N LYS A 76 -14.84 -37.04 -85.40
CA LYS A 76 -13.87 -37.32 -84.33
C LYS A 76 -12.39 -37.04 -84.69
N LEU A 77 -12.01 -37.24 -85.95
CA LEU A 77 -10.64 -37.07 -86.44
C LEU A 77 -10.39 -35.70 -87.09
N LEU A 78 -11.38 -34.80 -87.11
CA LEU A 78 -11.25 -33.48 -87.73
C LEU A 78 -10.25 -32.65 -86.95
N SER A 79 -9.16 -32.25 -87.59
CA SER A 79 -8.06 -31.52 -86.96
C SER A 79 -7.70 -30.23 -87.70
N ASP A 80 -7.81 -30.23 -89.04
CA ASP A 80 -7.46 -29.10 -89.89
C ASP A 80 -8.72 -28.45 -90.47
N VAL A 81 -9.11 -27.28 -89.96
CA VAL A 81 -10.19 -26.46 -90.52
C VAL A 81 -9.61 -25.19 -91.13
N ILE A 82 -9.62 -25.09 -92.46
CA ILE A 82 -9.07 -23.96 -93.20
C ILE A 82 -10.24 -23.07 -93.66
N VAL A 83 -10.24 -21.81 -93.22
CA VAL A 83 -11.24 -20.81 -93.62
C VAL A 83 -10.56 -19.79 -94.53
N ASN A 84 -10.76 -19.91 -95.85
CA ASN A 84 -10.20 -18.98 -96.84
C ASN A 84 -11.15 -17.81 -97.15
N LYS A 85 -12.47 -17.99 -96.96
CA LYS A 85 -13.47 -16.91 -96.97
C LYS A 85 -14.40 -17.00 -95.77
N ASP A 86 -14.65 -15.86 -95.14
CA ASP A 86 -15.51 -15.76 -93.96
C ASP A 86 -16.95 -16.19 -94.30
N PHE A 87 -17.53 -17.08 -93.48
CA PHE A 87 -18.93 -17.50 -93.56
C PHE A 87 -19.78 -16.78 -92.49
N SER A 88 -21.07 -16.65 -92.75
CA SER A 88 -21.96 -15.73 -92.01
C SER A 88 -22.62 -16.32 -90.77
N GLU A 89 -22.65 -17.64 -90.62
CA GLU A 89 -23.44 -18.32 -89.57
C GLU A 89 -22.81 -19.67 -89.19
N ILE A 90 -22.81 -19.98 -87.89
CA ILE A 90 -22.53 -21.30 -87.31
C ILE A 90 -23.82 -21.75 -86.61
N GLY A 91 -24.25 -22.99 -86.84
CA GLY A 91 -25.43 -23.59 -86.23
C GLY A 91 -25.11 -24.30 -84.91
N ALA A 92 -26.13 -24.58 -84.10
CA ALA A 92 -25.97 -25.30 -82.84
C ALA A 92 -25.38 -26.70 -83.08
N HIS A 93 -24.55 -27.19 -82.15
CA HIS A 93 -23.88 -28.50 -82.26
C HIS A 93 -22.98 -28.70 -83.51
N SER A 94 -22.65 -27.64 -84.26
CA SER A 94 -21.98 -27.77 -85.58
C SER A 94 -20.66 -28.54 -85.53
N PHE A 95 -19.83 -28.34 -84.51
CA PHE A 95 -18.53 -29.01 -84.33
C PHE A 95 -18.49 -29.82 -83.04
N GLU A 96 -19.64 -30.20 -82.47
CA GLU A 96 -19.67 -31.01 -81.26
C GLU A 96 -18.99 -32.38 -81.50
N ASN A 97 -18.25 -32.88 -80.50
CA ASN A 97 -17.53 -34.17 -80.54
C ASN A 97 -16.45 -34.25 -81.63
N CYS A 98 -15.93 -33.11 -82.11
CA CYS A 98 -14.73 -33.04 -82.95
C CYS A 98 -13.47 -33.15 -82.09
N PHE A 99 -13.21 -34.34 -81.54
CA PHE A 99 -12.17 -34.57 -80.52
C PHE A 99 -10.74 -34.18 -80.95
N SER A 100 -10.45 -34.15 -82.26
CA SER A 100 -9.11 -33.85 -82.79
C SER A 100 -8.90 -32.38 -83.20
N LEU A 101 -9.92 -31.53 -83.05
CA LEU A 101 -9.86 -30.14 -83.48
C LEU A 101 -8.94 -29.36 -82.55
N LYS A 102 -7.86 -28.78 -83.08
CA LYS A 102 -6.85 -28.07 -82.27
C LYS A 102 -7.03 -26.56 -82.22
N THR A 103 -7.40 -25.97 -83.35
CA THR A 103 -7.56 -24.52 -83.47
C THR A 103 -8.78 -24.22 -84.30
N PHE A 104 -9.50 -23.16 -83.96
CA PHE A 104 -10.60 -22.66 -84.78
C PHE A 104 -10.56 -21.13 -84.82
N LYS A 105 -10.78 -20.56 -85.99
CA LYS A 105 -10.93 -19.11 -86.16
C LYS A 105 -12.38 -18.78 -86.42
N ILE A 106 -13.01 -18.02 -85.53
CA ILE A 106 -14.37 -17.54 -85.75
C ILE A 106 -14.31 -16.42 -86.82
N PRO A 107 -15.02 -16.56 -87.95
CA PRO A 107 -15.06 -15.54 -88.98
C PRO A 107 -15.62 -14.22 -88.46
N SER A 108 -15.09 -13.09 -88.96
CA SER A 108 -15.44 -11.74 -88.48
C SER A 108 -16.93 -11.36 -88.63
N THR A 109 -17.64 -12.10 -89.49
CA THR A 109 -19.08 -11.97 -89.78
C THR A 109 -19.97 -12.72 -88.80
N CYS A 110 -19.44 -13.63 -87.97
CA CYS A 110 -20.21 -14.40 -87.01
C CYS A 110 -20.40 -13.63 -85.69
N LEU A 111 -21.59 -13.06 -85.49
CA LEU A 111 -21.89 -12.26 -84.28
C LEU A 111 -22.22 -13.10 -83.03
N SER A 112 -22.40 -14.42 -83.18
CA SER A 112 -22.78 -15.33 -82.10
C SER A 112 -22.16 -16.71 -82.26
N ILE A 113 -21.76 -17.31 -81.14
CA ILE A 113 -21.42 -18.74 -81.03
C ILE A 113 -22.64 -19.45 -80.45
N PRO A 114 -23.30 -20.36 -81.17
CA PRO A 114 -24.55 -20.99 -80.72
C PRO A 114 -24.32 -22.06 -79.65
N ASP A 115 -25.43 -22.57 -79.11
CA ASP A 115 -25.44 -23.63 -78.10
C ASP A 115 -24.67 -24.88 -78.60
N TYR A 116 -23.84 -25.45 -77.72
CA TYR A 116 -23.07 -26.67 -77.94
C TYR A 116 -22.11 -26.67 -79.16
N ALA A 117 -21.84 -25.51 -79.77
CA ALA A 117 -21.12 -25.40 -81.04
C ALA A 117 -19.81 -26.19 -81.10
N PHE A 118 -19.00 -26.16 -80.04
CA PHE A 118 -17.70 -26.82 -79.92
C PHE A 118 -17.64 -27.76 -78.70
N GLN A 119 -18.77 -28.20 -78.16
CA GLN A 119 -18.76 -29.09 -77.00
C GLN A 119 -17.97 -30.37 -77.29
N ASN A 120 -17.21 -30.86 -76.30
CA ASN A 120 -16.34 -32.03 -76.40
C ASN A 120 -15.22 -31.92 -77.46
N CYS A 121 -14.81 -30.72 -77.88
CA CYS A 121 -13.57 -30.54 -78.65
C CYS A 121 -12.35 -30.59 -77.70
N VAL A 122 -12.06 -31.78 -77.16
CA VAL A 122 -11.10 -31.97 -76.05
C VAL A 122 -9.68 -31.51 -76.35
N LEU A 123 -9.24 -31.54 -77.62
CA LEU A 123 -7.92 -31.06 -78.06
C LEU A 123 -7.91 -29.60 -78.55
N LEU A 124 -9.01 -28.86 -78.44
CA LEU A 124 -9.07 -27.46 -78.87
C LEU A 124 -8.20 -26.60 -77.94
N GLU A 125 -7.02 -26.23 -78.41
CA GLU A 125 -6.01 -25.46 -77.66
C GLU A 125 -6.31 -23.96 -77.73
N SER A 126 -6.73 -23.44 -78.89
CA SER A 126 -7.00 -22.01 -79.07
C SER A 126 -8.18 -21.75 -79.99
N ILE A 127 -8.98 -20.73 -79.65
CA ILE A 127 -10.02 -20.18 -80.51
C ILE A 127 -9.82 -18.68 -80.70
N GLU A 128 -9.75 -18.22 -81.94
CA GLU A 128 -9.67 -16.79 -82.25
C GLU A 128 -11.08 -16.19 -82.25
N LEU A 129 -11.40 -15.43 -81.19
CA LEU A 129 -12.63 -14.65 -81.07
C LEU A 129 -12.37 -13.19 -81.46
N HIS A 130 -13.31 -12.55 -82.17
CA HIS A 130 -13.25 -11.13 -82.50
C HIS A 130 -14.22 -10.30 -81.64
N ASP A 131 -13.95 -9.00 -81.47
CA ASP A 131 -14.68 -8.13 -80.55
C ASP A 131 -16.17 -7.92 -80.87
N ASN A 132 -16.58 -8.15 -82.13
CA ASN A 132 -17.99 -8.02 -82.56
C ASN A 132 -18.91 -9.16 -82.09
N ILE A 133 -18.40 -10.19 -81.41
CA ILE A 133 -19.25 -11.27 -80.88
C ILE A 133 -20.08 -10.75 -79.72
N THR A 134 -21.41 -10.92 -79.82
CA THR A 134 -22.39 -10.42 -78.83
C THR A 134 -22.98 -11.52 -77.94
N LEU A 135 -22.91 -12.78 -78.37
CA LEU A 135 -23.49 -13.94 -77.69
C LEU A 135 -22.56 -15.16 -77.76
N ILE A 136 -22.36 -15.82 -76.63
CA ILE A 136 -21.86 -17.21 -76.55
C ILE A 136 -22.96 -18.05 -75.90
N GLY A 137 -23.41 -19.09 -76.61
CA GLY A 137 -24.54 -19.93 -76.23
C GLY A 137 -24.23 -20.92 -75.11
N ASN A 138 -25.27 -21.64 -74.70
CA ASN A 138 -25.19 -22.62 -73.62
C ASN A 138 -24.23 -23.76 -73.98
N SER A 139 -23.35 -24.12 -73.05
CA SER A 139 -22.37 -25.21 -73.22
C SER A 139 -21.52 -25.12 -74.49
N ALA A 140 -21.35 -23.93 -75.10
CA ALA A 140 -20.67 -23.75 -76.38
C ALA A 140 -19.26 -24.37 -76.43
N PHE A 141 -18.50 -24.29 -75.34
CA PHE A 141 -17.15 -24.85 -75.18
C PHE A 141 -17.06 -25.91 -74.09
N LYS A 142 -18.18 -26.47 -73.65
CA LYS A 142 -18.19 -27.46 -72.55
C LYS A 142 -17.30 -28.66 -72.88
N TYR A 143 -16.47 -29.09 -71.93
CA TYR A 143 -15.45 -30.16 -72.09
C TYR A 143 -14.35 -29.87 -73.13
N CYS A 144 -14.10 -28.61 -73.50
CA CYS A 144 -12.88 -28.25 -74.24
C CYS A 144 -11.68 -28.19 -73.28
N SER A 145 -11.23 -29.34 -72.79
CA SER A 145 -10.26 -29.44 -71.69
C SER A 145 -8.88 -28.85 -72.01
N SER A 146 -8.50 -28.73 -73.29
CA SER A 146 -7.22 -28.10 -73.70
C SER A 146 -7.30 -26.59 -73.95
N LEU A 147 -8.48 -25.97 -73.83
CA LEU A 147 -8.73 -24.60 -74.29
C LEU A 147 -8.01 -23.55 -73.43
N GLN A 148 -7.11 -22.78 -74.06
CA GLN A 148 -6.34 -21.71 -73.44
C GLN A 148 -6.84 -20.33 -73.90
N ILE A 149 -8.07 -19.97 -73.53
CA ILE A 149 -8.62 -18.63 -73.80
C ILE A 149 -8.26 -17.66 -72.67
N THR A 150 -7.79 -16.45 -73.02
CA THR A 150 -7.35 -15.44 -72.04
C THR A 150 -8.20 -14.16 -72.01
N LEU A 151 -9.01 -13.91 -73.04
CA LEU A 151 -9.81 -12.70 -73.19
C LEU A 151 -11.17 -13.04 -73.84
N LEU A 152 -12.25 -12.54 -73.26
CA LEU A 152 -13.57 -12.55 -73.90
C LEU A 152 -13.78 -11.29 -74.76
N PRO A 153 -14.61 -11.36 -75.83
CA PRO A 153 -14.94 -10.22 -76.69
C PRO A 153 -15.52 -9.03 -75.92
N SER A 154 -15.13 -7.81 -76.28
CA SER A 154 -15.54 -6.61 -75.53
C SER A 154 -17.05 -6.30 -75.64
N LEU A 155 -17.68 -6.56 -76.78
CA LEU A 155 -19.12 -6.30 -77.01
C LEU A 155 -20.04 -7.45 -76.55
N LEU A 156 -19.48 -8.47 -75.90
CA LEU A 156 -20.22 -9.62 -75.40
C LEU A 156 -21.19 -9.18 -74.30
N ASN A 157 -22.50 -9.35 -74.53
CA ASN A 157 -23.55 -8.96 -73.58
C ASN A 157 -24.40 -10.15 -73.09
N LYS A 158 -24.22 -11.34 -73.68
CA LYS A 158 -24.88 -12.58 -73.26
C LYS A 158 -23.90 -13.76 -73.23
N LEU A 159 -23.83 -14.41 -72.07
CA LEU A 159 -23.13 -15.67 -71.83
C LEU A 159 -24.15 -16.74 -71.45
N GLY A 160 -24.09 -17.90 -72.10
CA GLY A 160 -24.96 -19.04 -71.81
C GLY A 160 -24.50 -19.84 -70.58
N GLU A 161 -25.42 -20.65 -70.07
CA GLU A 161 -25.18 -21.60 -68.98
C GLU A 161 -24.09 -22.61 -69.38
N ALA A 162 -23.18 -22.90 -68.45
CA ALA A 162 -22.09 -23.87 -68.63
C ALA A 162 -21.19 -23.65 -69.86
N ALA A 163 -21.14 -22.43 -70.43
CA ALA A 163 -20.46 -22.16 -71.69
C ALA A 163 -19.00 -22.61 -71.71
N PHE A 164 -18.28 -22.53 -70.59
CA PHE A 164 -16.89 -22.96 -70.42
C PHE A 164 -16.72 -24.08 -69.37
N ALA A 165 -17.78 -24.83 -69.04
CA ALA A 165 -17.68 -25.89 -68.04
C ALA A 165 -16.68 -26.98 -68.48
N TYR A 166 -15.86 -27.48 -67.54
CA TYR A 166 -14.79 -28.46 -67.76
C TYR A 166 -13.69 -28.01 -68.77
N CYS A 167 -13.47 -26.70 -68.91
CA CYS A 167 -12.34 -26.17 -69.69
C CYS A 167 -11.08 -26.10 -68.81
N GLU A 168 -10.42 -27.23 -68.61
CA GLU A 168 -9.26 -27.37 -67.72
C GLU A 168 -8.03 -26.56 -68.17
N GLY A 169 -7.92 -26.18 -69.45
CA GLY A 169 -6.81 -25.39 -70.00
C GLY A 169 -6.85 -23.89 -69.64
N ILE A 170 -7.98 -23.38 -69.12
CA ILE A 170 -8.13 -21.96 -68.79
C ILE A 170 -7.48 -21.68 -67.44
N GLU A 171 -6.31 -21.04 -67.44
CA GLU A 171 -5.64 -20.60 -66.20
C GLU A 171 -6.06 -19.21 -65.73
N ARG A 172 -6.26 -18.31 -66.69
CA ARG A 172 -6.60 -16.91 -66.44
C ARG A 172 -7.52 -16.38 -67.54
N ILE A 173 -8.54 -15.61 -67.18
CA ILE A 173 -9.44 -15.02 -68.17
C ILE A 173 -9.87 -13.62 -67.80
N ASN A 174 -9.81 -12.70 -68.78
CA ASN A 174 -10.33 -11.36 -68.66
C ASN A 174 -11.75 -11.31 -69.24
N MET A 175 -12.73 -11.03 -68.37
CA MET A 175 -14.16 -10.93 -68.70
C MET A 175 -14.68 -9.49 -68.59
N MET A 176 -13.86 -8.47 -68.83
CA MET A 176 -14.31 -7.06 -68.79
C MET A 176 -15.24 -6.67 -69.97
N CYS A 177 -16.27 -7.48 -70.21
CA CYS A 177 -17.36 -7.29 -71.18
C CYS A 177 -18.63 -6.75 -70.49
N GLU A 178 -19.67 -6.46 -71.27
CA GLU A 178 -20.88 -5.77 -70.80
C GLU A 178 -21.97 -6.71 -70.25
N ILE A 179 -21.58 -7.84 -69.65
CA ILE A 179 -22.53 -8.79 -69.04
C ILE A 179 -23.13 -8.24 -67.74
N LYS A 180 -24.42 -8.52 -67.52
CA LYS A 180 -25.12 -8.12 -66.28
C LYS A 180 -24.96 -9.14 -65.15
N GLU A 181 -24.89 -10.42 -65.49
CA GLU A 181 -24.86 -11.54 -64.56
C GLU A 181 -23.89 -12.62 -65.04
N ILE A 182 -23.32 -13.35 -64.08
CA ILE A 182 -22.55 -14.56 -64.37
C ILE A 182 -23.53 -15.73 -64.34
N PRO A 183 -23.74 -16.44 -65.47
CA PRO A 183 -24.70 -17.52 -65.56
C PRO A 183 -24.26 -18.76 -64.76
N ASP A 184 -25.23 -19.65 -64.51
CA ASP A 184 -25.01 -20.91 -63.82
C ASP A 184 -23.95 -21.77 -64.53
N TYR A 185 -23.14 -22.47 -63.72
CA TYR A 185 -22.10 -23.39 -64.19
C TYR A 185 -21.04 -22.84 -65.15
N LEU A 186 -20.94 -21.52 -65.37
CA LEU A 186 -20.11 -20.92 -66.42
C LEU A 186 -18.69 -21.52 -66.55
N PHE A 187 -17.96 -21.60 -65.44
CA PHE A 187 -16.61 -22.20 -65.32
C PHE A 187 -16.59 -23.40 -64.37
N TYR A 188 -17.71 -24.13 -64.26
CA TYR A 188 -17.81 -25.33 -63.44
C TYR A 188 -16.69 -26.33 -63.80
N GLN A 189 -15.93 -26.81 -62.81
CA GLN A 189 -14.79 -27.75 -62.99
C GLN A 189 -13.65 -27.22 -63.88
N CYS A 190 -13.45 -25.90 -63.96
CA CYS A 190 -12.23 -25.32 -64.54
C CYS A 190 -11.08 -25.36 -63.53
N ILE A 191 -10.53 -26.55 -63.30
CA ILE A 191 -9.63 -26.85 -62.18
C ILE A 191 -8.30 -26.09 -62.16
N ASN A 192 -7.88 -25.47 -63.27
CA ASN A 192 -6.66 -24.66 -63.34
C ASN A 192 -6.92 -23.14 -63.33
N LEU A 193 -8.19 -22.70 -63.35
CA LEU A 193 -8.57 -21.29 -63.36
C LEU A 193 -8.22 -20.64 -62.03
N ASN A 194 -7.15 -19.85 -62.03
CA ASN A 194 -6.59 -19.23 -60.83
C ASN A 194 -6.76 -17.71 -60.78
N THR A 195 -7.02 -17.06 -61.91
CA THR A 195 -7.18 -15.60 -62.01
C THR A 195 -8.34 -15.25 -62.94
N ILE A 196 -9.23 -14.37 -62.49
CA ILE A 196 -10.34 -13.86 -63.31
C ILE A 196 -10.55 -12.37 -63.08
N TRP A 197 -10.78 -11.61 -64.14
CA TRP A 197 -11.19 -10.21 -64.07
C TRP A 197 -12.65 -10.10 -64.46
N ILE A 198 -13.51 -9.77 -63.51
CA ILE A 198 -14.97 -9.74 -63.65
C ILE A 198 -15.41 -8.27 -63.78
N PRO A 199 -16.39 -7.96 -64.66
CA PRO A 199 -16.91 -6.61 -64.80
C PRO A 199 -17.88 -6.28 -63.65
N ASN A 200 -18.54 -5.13 -63.72
CA ASN A 200 -19.60 -4.78 -62.79
C ASN A 200 -20.85 -5.65 -63.03
N VAL A 201 -20.92 -6.81 -62.36
CA VAL A 201 -22.07 -7.71 -62.40
C VAL A 201 -22.98 -7.52 -61.18
N THR A 202 -24.27 -7.85 -61.33
CA THR A 202 -25.26 -7.80 -60.24
C THR A 202 -25.42 -9.14 -59.51
N SER A 203 -25.10 -10.26 -60.16
CA SER A 203 -25.30 -11.61 -59.62
C SER A 203 -24.23 -12.61 -60.10
N ILE A 204 -23.92 -13.57 -59.25
CA ILE A 204 -23.10 -14.76 -59.55
C ILE A 204 -23.97 -16.01 -59.44
N GLY A 205 -24.13 -16.74 -60.54
CA GLY A 205 -24.99 -17.91 -60.67
C GLY A 205 -24.49 -19.18 -59.98
N HIS A 206 -25.41 -20.14 -59.79
CA HIS A 206 -25.21 -21.39 -59.07
C HIS A 206 -24.05 -22.19 -59.66
N ARG A 207 -23.10 -22.60 -58.81
CA ARG A 207 -21.90 -23.40 -59.18
C ARG A 207 -21.06 -22.82 -60.32
N SER A 208 -21.18 -21.52 -60.61
CA SER A 208 -20.47 -20.84 -61.71
C SER A 208 -18.95 -20.97 -61.63
N PHE A 209 -18.39 -21.10 -60.42
CA PHE A 209 -16.95 -21.26 -60.18
C PHE A 209 -16.61 -22.51 -59.36
N GLU A 210 -17.48 -23.51 -59.31
CA GLU A 210 -17.21 -24.71 -58.52
C GLU A 210 -15.91 -25.41 -58.97
N SER A 211 -15.05 -25.75 -58.00
CA SER A 211 -13.75 -26.42 -58.20
C SER A 211 -12.71 -25.62 -58.99
N CYS A 212 -12.81 -24.28 -59.03
CA CYS A 212 -11.75 -23.41 -59.58
C CYS A 212 -10.53 -23.29 -58.64
N ALA A 213 -9.36 -22.93 -59.18
CA ALA A 213 -8.07 -22.83 -58.50
C ALA A 213 -7.71 -21.41 -58.00
N PHE A 214 -8.71 -20.57 -57.70
CA PHE A 214 -8.47 -19.20 -57.23
C PHE A 214 -7.62 -19.17 -55.97
N ILE A 215 -6.63 -18.27 -55.91
CA ILE A 215 -5.88 -17.97 -54.67
C ILE A 215 -6.49 -16.77 -53.95
N LYS A 216 -6.88 -15.77 -54.75
CA LYS A 216 -7.54 -14.54 -54.32
C LYS A 216 -8.74 -14.30 -55.24
N PHE A 217 -9.86 -13.88 -54.66
CA PHE A 217 -11.03 -13.47 -55.42
C PHE A 217 -11.61 -12.19 -54.84
N ASP A 218 -11.80 -11.19 -55.70
CA ASP A 218 -12.44 -9.93 -55.36
C ASP A 218 -13.83 -9.91 -56.02
N ILE A 219 -14.88 -9.94 -55.20
CA ILE A 219 -16.26 -9.80 -55.70
C ILE A 219 -16.50 -8.32 -56.03
N PRO A 220 -17.03 -7.99 -57.23
CA PRO A 220 -17.28 -6.61 -57.64
C PRO A 220 -18.23 -5.85 -56.70
N LEU A 221 -18.00 -4.54 -56.52
CA LEU A 221 -18.79 -3.63 -55.67
C LEU A 221 -20.29 -3.62 -56.01
N THR A 222 -20.63 -3.87 -57.28
CA THR A 222 -22.01 -3.87 -57.80
C THR A 222 -22.77 -5.18 -57.57
N CYS A 223 -22.09 -6.24 -57.10
CA CYS A 223 -22.67 -7.57 -56.95
C CYS A 223 -23.65 -7.60 -55.76
N GLN A 224 -24.91 -7.90 -56.03
CA GLN A 224 -26.00 -7.93 -55.05
C GLN A 224 -26.36 -9.35 -54.59
N TYR A 225 -26.15 -10.35 -55.45
CA TYR A 225 -26.56 -11.74 -55.22
C TYR A 225 -25.43 -12.73 -55.52
N ILE A 226 -25.22 -13.70 -54.63
CA ILE A 226 -24.36 -14.87 -54.87
C ILE A 226 -25.23 -16.09 -54.64
N GLU A 227 -25.45 -16.85 -55.70
CA GLU A 227 -26.19 -18.09 -55.63
C GLU A 227 -25.41 -19.16 -54.88
N LEU A 228 -26.16 -20.15 -54.44
CA LEU A 228 -25.68 -21.21 -53.59
C LEU A 228 -24.63 -22.09 -54.32
N ASP A 229 -23.62 -22.56 -53.58
CA ASP A 229 -22.47 -23.35 -54.10
C ASP A 229 -21.58 -22.66 -55.17
N SER A 230 -21.73 -21.35 -55.41
CA SER A 230 -20.96 -20.62 -56.44
C SER A 230 -19.44 -20.87 -56.38
N PHE A 231 -18.88 -21.00 -55.17
CA PHE A 231 -17.43 -21.20 -54.92
C PHE A 231 -17.13 -22.54 -54.24
N THR A 232 -18.05 -23.50 -54.26
CA THR A 232 -17.84 -24.81 -53.64
C THR A 232 -16.59 -25.49 -54.21
N SER A 233 -15.81 -26.17 -53.37
CA SER A 233 -14.58 -26.87 -53.72
C SER A 233 -13.45 -26.00 -54.31
N CYS A 234 -13.51 -24.67 -54.17
CA CYS A 234 -12.38 -23.78 -54.48
C CYS A 234 -11.25 -23.91 -53.43
N ASN A 235 -10.58 -25.07 -53.41
CA ASN A 235 -9.68 -25.48 -52.33
C ASN A 235 -8.39 -24.66 -52.19
N LEU A 236 -8.07 -23.80 -53.17
CA LEU A 236 -6.92 -22.90 -53.12
C LEU A 236 -7.27 -21.47 -52.64
N LEU A 237 -8.57 -21.13 -52.54
CA LEU A 237 -9.01 -19.79 -52.22
C LEU A 237 -8.60 -19.45 -50.79
N ASN A 238 -7.71 -18.48 -50.65
CA ASN A 238 -7.17 -18.04 -49.35
C ASN A 238 -7.61 -16.62 -49.00
N ILE A 239 -7.73 -15.73 -50.00
CA ILE A 239 -8.08 -14.32 -49.79
C ILE A 239 -9.38 -14.01 -50.51
N LEU A 240 -10.36 -13.52 -49.77
CA LEU A 240 -11.66 -13.10 -50.29
C LEU A 240 -11.94 -11.65 -49.90
N THR A 241 -12.23 -10.81 -50.88
CA THR A 241 -12.72 -9.44 -50.66
C THR A 241 -14.12 -9.33 -51.25
N MET A 242 -15.11 -8.86 -50.49
CA MET A 242 -16.49 -8.83 -50.96
C MET A 242 -17.30 -7.63 -50.45
N PRO A 243 -18.27 -7.13 -51.24
CA PRO A 243 -19.25 -6.14 -50.76
C PRO A 243 -20.26 -6.79 -49.81
N MET A 244 -21.18 -5.98 -49.28
CA MET A 244 -22.32 -6.45 -48.52
C MET A 244 -23.42 -7.08 -49.40
N PHE A 245 -24.05 -8.17 -48.93
CA PHE A 245 -25.17 -8.83 -49.61
C PHE A 245 -26.46 -8.76 -48.79
N ASN A 246 -27.61 -8.80 -49.47
CA ASN A 246 -28.96 -8.79 -48.87
C ASN A 246 -29.54 -10.21 -48.73
N LEU A 247 -28.69 -11.21 -48.47
CA LEU A 247 -29.06 -12.62 -48.49
C LEU A 247 -28.88 -13.27 -47.12
N ASN A 248 -29.79 -14.18 -46.77
CA ASN A 248 -29.59 -15.14 -45.69
C ASN A 248 -29.20 -16.47 -46.35
N PHE A 249 -28.02 -16.98 -46.03
CA PHE A 249 -27.56 -18.25 -46.56
C PHE A 249 -28.08 -19.40 -45.70
N SER A 250 -28.52 -20.50 -46.34
CA SER A 250 -28.79 -21.75 -45.62
C SER A 250 -27.49 -22.39 -45.10
N TYR A 251 -26.40 -22.23 -45.87
CA TYR A 251 -25.02 -22.62 -45.57
C TYR A 251 -24.05 -21.71 -46.34
N SER A 252 -22.84 -21.54 -45.83
CA SER A 252 -21.83 -20.66 -46.46
C SER A 252 -21.52 -21.09 -47.91
N PRO A 253 -21.50 -20.16 -48.89
CA PRO A 253 -21.04 -20.47 -50.25
C PRO A 253 -19.54 -20.82 -50.32
N PHE A 254 -18.83 -20.72 -49.19
CA PHE A 254 -17.41 -21.02 -49.04
C PHE A 254 -17.12 -22.20 -48.11
N VAL A 255 -18.15 -22.93 -47.64
CA VAL A 255 -17.98 -23.98 -46.61
C VAL A 255 -16.95 -25.06 -46.97
N THR A 256 -16.83 -25.38 -48.25
CA THR A 256 -15.88 -26.37 -48.78
C THR A 256 -14.55 -25.78 -49.22
N CYS A 257 -14.34 -24.46 -49.09
CA CYS A 257 -13.08 -23.79 -49.40
C CYS A 257 -12.04 -24.05 -48.29
N GLN A 258 -11.34 -25.18 -48.38
CA GLN A 258 -10.44 -25.67 -47.32
C GLN A 258 -9.28 -24.73 -46.94
N LYS A 259 -8.92 -23.76 -47.79
CA LYS A 259 -7.81 -22.80 -47.52
C LYS A 259 -8.27 -21.38 -47.24
N LEU A 260 -9.58 -21.11 -47.17
CA LEU A 260 -10.08 -19.75 -47.00
C LEU A 260 -9.60 -19.18 -45.67
N GLY A 261 -8.68 -18.22 -45.72
CA GLY A 261 -7.93 -17.74 -44.56
C GLY A 261 -8.23 -16.29 -44.19
N LYS A 262 -8.18 -15.37 -45.17
CA LYS A 262 -8.43 -13.94 -44.98
C LYS A 262 -9.71 -13.52 -45.70
N VAL A 263 -10.66 -12.96 -44.94
CA VAL A 263 -11.90 -12.41 -45.51
C VAL A 263 -12.02 -10.94 -45.12
N THR A 264 -12.25 -10.08 -46.13
CA THR A 264 -12.51 -8.65 -45.93
C THR A 264 -13.85 -8.26 -46.54
N VAL A 265 -14.71 -7.63 -45.74
CA VAL A 265 -16.03 -7.12 -46.17
C VAL A 265 -15.98 -5.59 -46.24
N PHE A 266 -16.48 -5.00 -47.32
CA PHE A 266 -16.56 -3.55 -47.54
C PHE A 266 -17.97 -3.09 -47.93
N ASP A 267 -18.20 -1.77 -47.97
CA ASP A 267 -19.48 -1.19 -48.38
C ASP A 267 -19.78 -1.44 -49.87
N GLY A 268 -20.89 -2.11 -50.18
CA GLY A 268 -21.39 -2.29 -51.55
C GLY A 268 -22.27 -1.14 -52.04
N ASP A 269 -22.40 -1.02 -53.36
CA ASP A 269 -23.29 -0.04 -54.01
C ASP A 269 -24.77 -0.41 -53.83
N GLY A 270 -25.62 0.57 -53.51
CA GLY A 270 -27.07 0.37 -53.37
C GLY A 270 -27.53 -0.37 -52.10
N TYR A 271 -26.62 -0.65 -51.15
CA TYR A 271 -26.95 -1.35 -49.91
C TYR A 271 -27.41 -0.40 -48.79
N GLU A 272 -28.63 -0.61 -48.27
CA GLU A 272 -29.23 0.11 -47.13
C GLU A 272 -29.37 -0.73 -45.85
N SER A 273 -29.29 -2.06 -45.96
CA SER A 273 -29.36 -2.93 -44.77
C SER A 273 -28.14 -2.69 -43.88
N SER A 274 -28.29 -3.03 -42.61
CA SER A 274 -27.25 -2.83 -41.60
C SER A 274 -26.85 -4.13 -40.93
N VAL A 275 -27.14 -5.28 -41.56
CA VAL A 275 -26.91 -6.60 -40.98
C VAL A 275 -26.03 -7.43 -41.89
N LEU A 276 -24.94 -8.00 -41.35
CA LEU A 276 -24.14 -8.99 -42.09
C LEU A 276 -24.98 -10.26 -42.35
N PRO A 277 -24.90 -10.90 -43.52
CA PRO A 277 -25.63 -12.14 -43.80
C PRO A 277 -25.48 -13.23 -42.73
N SER A 278 -26.61 -13.87 -42.38
CA SER A 278 -26.59 -15.08 -41.55
C SER A 278 -25.86 -16.21 -42.29
N ASN A 279 -25.07 -17.01 -41.57
CA ASN A 279 -24.28 -18.14 -42.09
C ASN A 279 -23.22 -17.80 -43.18
N LEU A 280 -22.83 -16.54 -43.38
CA LEU A 280 -21.88 -16.14 -44.44
C LEU A 280 -20.59 -16.97 -44.46
N LEU A 281 -19.96 -17.14 -43.29
CA LEU A 281 -18.74 -17.91 -43.10
C LEU A 281 -18.97 -19.10 -42.16
N SER A 282 -20.23 -19.53 -41.96
CA SER A 282 -20.50 -20.69 -41.12
C SER A 282 -19.71 -21.90 -41.63
N ASP A 283 -19.03 -22.58 -40.71
CA ASP A 283 -18.24 -23.79 -41.00
C ASP A 283 -16.98 -23.56 -41.86
N CYS A 284 -16.57 -22.30 -42.08
CA CYS A 284 -15.29 -21.98 -42.72
C CYS A 284 -14.12 -22.10 -41.72
N VAL A 285 -13.74 -23.34 -41.40
CA VAL A 285 -12.76 -23.70 -40.35
C VAL A 285 -11.40 -23.03 -40.51
N SER A 286 -10.97 -22.76 -41.74
CA SER A 286 -9.64 -22.23 -42.06
C SER A 286 -9.53 -20.71 -41.94
N VAL A 287 -10.65 -20.00 -41.74
CA VAL A 287 -10.66 -18.53 -41.68
C VAL A 287 -9.96 -18.11 -40.40
N TYR A 288 -8.86 -17.37 -40.57
CA TYR A 288 -7.97 -16.98 -39.50
C TYR A 288 -7.92 -15.47 -39.28
N TYR A 289 -8.35 -14.70 -40.29
CA TYR A 289 -8.44 -13.25 -40.28
C TYR A 289 -9.78 -12.80 -40.89
N PHE A 290 -10.53 -11.99 -40.14
CA PHE A 290 -11.78 -11.39 -40.60
C PHE A 290 -11.78 -9.89 -40.34
N ARG A 291 -11.96 -9.10 -41.40
CA ARG A 291 -12.00 -7.64 -41.31
C ARG A 291 -13.29 -7.10 -41.91
N ILE A 292 -13.92 -6.18 -41.17
CA ILE A 292 -15.01 -5.35 -41.68
C ILE A 292 -14.46 -3.93 -41.88
N SER A 293 -14.55 -3.45 -43.12
CA SER A 293 -14.19 -2.08 -43.54
C SER A 293 -15.42 -1.40 -44.14
N SER A 294 -16.44 -1.19 -43.30
CA SER A 294 -17.73 -0.65 -43.69
C SER A 294 -18.24 0.28 -42.59
N TYR A 295 -18.91 1.37 -42.95
CA TYR A 295 -19.59 2.24 -41.97
C TYR A 295 -21.10 2.00 -41.88
N LYS A 296 -21.64 1.13 -42.73
CA LYS A 296 -23.07 0.83 -42.82
C LYS A 296 -23.51 -0.39 -41.99
N ILE A 297 -22.61 -1.33 -41.70
CA ILE A 297 -22.91 -2.50 -40.85
C ILE A 297 -23.21 -2.04 -39.41
N LYS A 298 -24.34 -2.48 -38.86
CA LYS A 298 -24.80 -2.24 -37.49
C LYS A 298 -25.04 -3.53 -36.69
N ARG A 299 -25.20 -4.70 -37.31
CA ARG A 299 -25.42 -5.99 -36.61
C ARG A 299 -24.87 -7.18 -37.40
N PHE A 300 -24.63 -8.29 -36.71
CA PHE A 300 -24.31 -9.58 -37.32
C PHE A 300 -25.57 -10.40 -37.55
N GLY A 301 -25.62 -11.11 -38.67
CA GLY A 301 -26.57 -12.17 -38.89
C GLY A 301 -26.26 -13.37 -37.99
N LYS A 302 -27.30 -14.17 -37.71
CA LYS A 302 -27.18 -15.34 -36.85
C LYS A 302 -26.14 -16.31 -37.44
N ASN A 303 -25.29 -16.90 -36.58
CA ASN A 303 -24.28 -17.90 -36.96
C ASN A 303 -23.28 -17.46 -38.05
N CYS A 304 -23.11 -16.16 -38.31
CA CYS A 304 -22.26 -15.66 -39.39
C CYS A 304 -20.82 -16.21 -39.33
N LEU A 305 -20.27 -16.36 -38.13
CA LEU A 305 -18.93 -16.88 -37.84
C LEU A 305 -18.95 -18.23 -37.11
N LYS A 306 -20.08 -18.96 -37.16
CA LYS A 306 -20.21 -20.26 -36.47
C LYS A 306 -19.14 -21.23 -36.96
N ASN A 307 -18.51 -21.97 -36.05
CA ASN A 307 -17.46 -22.96 -36.36
C ASN A 307 -16.22 -22.42 -37.11
N CYS A 308 -15.98 -21.11 -37.13
CA CYS A 308 -14.73 -20.51 -37.60
C CYS A 308 -13.60 -20.69 -36.56
N VAL A 309 -13.29 -21.94 -36.21
CA VAL A 309 -12.37 -22.27 -35.10
C VAL A 309 -10.92 -21.86 -35.37
N GLY A 310 -10.53 -21.52 -36.61
CA GLY A 310 -9.21 -20.99 -36.95
C GLY A 310 -9.02 -19.48 -36.70
N LEU A 311 -10.08 -18.76 -36.34
CA LEU A 311 -10.09 -17.29 -36.29
C LEU A 311 -9.22 -16.77 -35.13
N TYR A 312 -8.06 -16.18 -35.44
CA TYR A 312 -7.15 -15.61 -34.43
C TYR A 312 -7.18 -14.09 -34.39
N GLU A 313 -7.55 -13.40 -35.48
CA GLU A 313 -7.59 -11.94 -35.54
C GLU A 313 -8.91 -11.45 -36.15
N VAL A 314 -9.55 -10.52 -35.44
CA VAL A 314 -10.75 -9.84 -35.91
C VAL A 314 -10.59 -8.34 -35.74
N ILE A 315 -10.73 -7.62 -36.85
CA ILE A 315 -10.63 -6.17 -36.89
C ILE A 315 -11.95 -5.56 -37.34
N TYR A 316 -12.52 -4.73 -36.47
CA TYR A 316 -13.74 -3.97 -36.74
C TYR A 316 -13.43 -2.47 -36.85
N PHE A 317 -13.54 -1.94 -38.07
CA PHE A 317 -13.59 -0.50 -38.33
C PHE A 317 -15.03 -0.13 -38.74
N LEU A 318 -15.83 0.36 -37.80
CA LEU A 318 -17.25 0.67 -37.99
C LEU A 318 -17.57 2.04 -37.37
N ILE A 319 -18.19 2.93 -38.15
CA ILE A 319 -18.40 4.34 -37.75
C ILE A 319 -19.75 4.54 -37.01
N ASN A 320 -20.70 3.58 -36.99
CA ASN A 320 -22.03 3.81 -36.40
C ASN A 320 -22.68 2.60 -35.69
N ASN A 321 -23.16 2.80 -34.45
CA ASN A 321 -24.09 1.99 -33.63
C ASN A 321 -24.16 0.49 -33.97
N VAL A 322 -23.10 -0.27 -33.66
CA VAL A 322 -23.08 -1.73 -33.83
C VAL A 322 -23.37 -2.44 -32.51
N THR A 323 -24.38 -3.30 -32.51
CA THR A 323 -24.60 -4.25 -31.42
C THR A 323 -23.90 -5.56 -31.79
N PHE A 324 -22.76 -5.85 -31.16
CA PHE A 324 -22.06 -7.13 -31.28
C PHE A 324 -22.24 -7.89 -29.97
N TYR A 325 -22.81 -9.08 -30.06
CA TYR A 325 -22.98 -9.99 -28.93
C TYR A 325 -21.96 -11.12 -29.10
N PRO A 326 -20.77 -11.05 -28.49
CA PRO A 326 -19.81 -12.15 -28.60
C PRO A 326 -20.36 -13.44 -27.96
N GLU A 327 -21.34 -13.32 -27.05
CA GLU A 327 -22.10 -14.44 -26.49
C GLU A 327 -22.84 -15.26 -27.57
N ASP A 328 -23.26 -14.65 -28.68
CA ASP A 328 -23.86 -15.35 -29.83
C ASP A 328 -22.81 -16.08 -30.70
N HIS A 329 -21.52 -15.93 -30.36
CA HIS A 329 -20.37 -16.43 -31.10
C HIS A 329 -19.41 -17.24 -30.20
N CYS A 330 -19.96 -18.01 -29.24
CA CYS A 330 -19.22 -18.83 -28.26
C CYS A 330 -18.19 -19.82 -28.85
N ASP A 331 -18.16 -20.03 -30.18
CA ASP A 331 -17.23 -20.94 -30.86
C ASP A 331 -15.88 -20.28 -31.24
N LEU A 332 -15.67 -18.98 -30.96
CA LEU A 332 -14.44 -18.23 -31.27
C LEU A 332 -13.28 -18.49 -30.28
N VAL A 333 -13.12 -19.74 -29.85
CA VAL A 333 -12.15 -20.14 -28.82
C VAL A 333 -10.71 -19.79 -29.20
N SER A 334 -10.37 -19.70 -30.49
CA SER A 334 -9.01 -19.42 -30.99
C SER A 334 -8.68 -17.92 -31.11
N LEU A 335 -9.63 -17.02 -30.85
CA LEU A 335 -9.44 -15.59 -31.03
C LEU A 335 -8.34 -15.07 -30.11
N ARG A 336 -7.31 -14.44 -30.68
CA ARG A 336 -6.18 -13.84 -29.95
C ARG A 336 -6.25 -12.32 -29.90
N THR A 337 -6.66 -11.69 -31.00
CA THR A 337 -6.71 -10.23 -31.10
C THR A 337 -8.09 -9.76 -31.53
N LEU A 338 -8.63 -8.84 -30.75
CA LEU A 338 -9.91 -8.19 -31.02
C LEU A 338 -9.73 -6.67 -31.01
N THR A 339 -9.98 -6.02 -32.15
CA THR A 339 -9.97 -4.56 -32.28
C THR A 339 -11.34 -4.06 -32.67
N ILE A 340 -11.90 -3.18 -31.84
CA ILE A 340 -13.22 -2.56 -31.96
C ILE A 340 -13.03 -1.04 -31.92
N ALA A 341 -13.17 -0.33 -33.04
CA ALA A 341 -12.96 1.12 -33.12
C ALA A 341 -14.27 1.95 -33.09
N ILE A 342 -15.19 1.68 -32.14
CA ILE A 342 -16.60 2.15 -32.20
C ILE A 342 -16.88 3.33 -31.23
N ASP A 343 -17.71 4.28 -31.64
CA ASP A 343 -18.31 5.32 -30.79
C ASP A 343 -19.67 4.92 -30.15
N ASN A 344 -20.04 3.64 -30.01
CA ASN A 344 -21.33 3.16 -29.42
C ASN A 344 -21.44 1.61 -29.37
N PHE A 345 -20.39 0.91 -28.90
CA PHE A 345 -20.46 -0.54 -28.68
C PHE A 345 -21.36 -0.84 -27.47
N THR A 346 -22.33 -1.76 -27.57
CA THR A 346 -23.11 -2.23 -26.40
C THR A 346 -22.51 -3.50 -25.82
N MET A 347 -22.01 -3.44 -24.59
CA MET A 347 -21.35 -4.52 -23.84
C MET A 347 -22.31 -5.15 -22.84
N THR A 348 -22.39 -6.48 -22.86
CA THR A 348 -22.99 -7.28 -21.80
C THR A 348 -21.97 -7.54 -20.68
N PRO A 349 -22.40 -7.86 -19.44
CA PRO A 349 -21.48 -8.09 -18.34
C PRO A 349 -20.49 -9.25 -18.49
N ARG A 350 -20.69 -10.15 -19.47
CA ARG A 350 -19.84 -11.32 -19.76
C ARG A 350 -19.38 -11.36 -21.22
N CYS A 351 -19.33 -10.19 -21.87
CA CYS A 351 -19.03 -10.03 -23.29
C CYS A 351 -17.82 -10.86 -23.75
N PHE A 352 -16.72 -10.91 -22.99
CA PHE A 352 -15.51 -11.64 -23.38
C PHE A 352 -15.26 -12.92 -22.58
N ALA A 353 -16.18 -13.32 -21.69
CA ALA A 353 -16.00 -14.37 -20.69
C ALA A 353 -15.65 -15.78 -21.22
N ASN A 354 -15.81 -16.01 -22.53
CA ASN A 354 -15.63 -17.31 -23.18
C ASN A 354 -14.57 -17.26 -24.29
N LEU A 355 -13.60 -16.35 -24.20
CA LEU A 355 -12.49 -16.20 -25.17
C LEU A 355 -11.14 -16.57 -24.52
N PRO A 356 -10.85 -17.86 -24.27
CA PRO A 356 -9.72 -18.27 -23.44
C PRO A 356 -8.34 -18.04 -24.06
N ASN A 357 -8.28 -17.82 -25.39
CA ASN A 357 -7.04 -17.51 -26.10
C ASN A 357 -6.84 -16.01 -26.37
N LEU A 358 -7.72 -15.15 -25.85
CA LEU A 358 -7.65 -13.71 -26.09
C LEU A 358 -6.38 -13.14 -25.45
N GLU A 359 -5.49 -12.58 -26.27
CA GLU A 359 -4.22 -11.99 -25.87
C GLU A 359 -4.32 -10.45 -25.88
N GLN A 360 -5.06 -9.85 -26.81
CA GLN A 360 -5.12 -8.40 -26.98
C GLN A 360 -6.53 -7.90 -27.29
N VAL A 361 -6.92 -6.82 -26.63
CA VAL A 361 -8.23 -6.19 -26.80
C VAL A 361 -8.07 -4.68 -26.92
N THR A 362 -8.61 -4.10 -28.00
CA THR A 362 -8.73 -2.65 -28.18
C THR A 362 -10.20 -2.30 -28.39
N ILE A 363 -10.77 -1.44 -27.54
CA ILE A 363 -12.20 -1.10 -27.53
C ILE A 363 -12.39 0.42 -27.50
N GLY A 364 -13.00 0.96 -28.55
CA GLY A 364 -13.76 2.20 -28.52
C GLY A 364 -15.18 1.93 -27.99
N THR A 365 -15.66 2.73 -27.04
CA THR A 365 -16.99 2.53 -26.43
C THR A 365 -17.61 3.84 -25.93
N MET A 366 -18.93 3.85 -25.76
CA MET A 366 -19.66 4.87 -25.00
C MET A 366 -20.14 4.33 -23.64
N HIS A 367 -19.81 3.08 -23.29
CA HIS A 367 -20.16 2.52 -22.00
C HIS A 367 -19.49 3.27 -20.86
N GLU A 368 -20.29 3.49 -19.82
CA GLU A 368 -19.85 4.12 -18.58
C GLU A 368 -19.29 3.11 -17.58
N THR A 369 -19.53 1.79 -17.75
CA THR A 369 -19.13 0.77 -16.77
C THR A 369 -18.72 -0.56 -17.39
N PHE A 370 -17.57 -1.08 -16.97
CA PHE A 370 -17.07 -2.43 -17.27
C PHE A 370 -17.28 -3.31 -16.05
N SER A 371 -18.02 -4.41 -16.22
CA SER A 371 -18.38 -5.35 -15.15
C SER A 371 -17.19 -6.16 -14.61
N GLU A 372 -17.40 -6.85 -13.49
CA GLU A 372 -16.42 -7.76 -12.89
C GLU A 372 -16.17 -9.02 -13.74
N ASN A 373 -17.19 -9.54 -14.42
CA ASN A 373 -17.12 -10.79 -15.18
C ASN A 373 -16.81 -10.59 -16.67
N LEU A 374 -16.37 -9.36 -17.04
CA LEU A 374 -16.20 -8.99 -18.43
C LEU A 374 -15.19 -9.88 -19.16
N PHE A 375 -14.07 -10.18 -18.51
CA PHE A 375 -12.95 -10.98 -19.02
C PHE A 375 -12.77 -12.29 -18.25
N GLU A 376 -13.84 -12.84 -17.71
CA GLU A 376 -13.81 -14.16 -17.08
C GLU A 376 -13.19 -15.20 -18.04
N ASN A 377 -12.40 -16.15 -17.53
CA ASN A 377 -11.67 -17.16 -18.33
C ASN A 377 -10.71 -16.63 -19.42
N CYS A 378 -10.42 -15.32 -19.50
CA CYS A 378 -9.45 -14.75 -20.45
C CYS A 378 -8.01 -14.80 -19.90
N ASP A 379 -7.55 -15.98 -19.47
CA ASP A 379 -6.28 -16.10 -18.74
C ASP A 379 -5.04 -15.68 -19.54
N LYS A 380 -5.12 -15.67 -20.88
CA LYS A 380 -4.03 -15.28 -21.78
C LYS A 380 -3.97 -13.78 -22.09
N LEU A 381 -4.85 -12.95 -21.52
CA LEU A 381 -4.93 -11.53 -21.83
C LEU A 381 -3.64 -10.81 -21.44
N ILE A 382 -2.97 -10.18 -22.41
CA ILE A 382 -1.69 -9.48 -22.28
C ILE A 382 -1.92 -7.96 -22.24
N SER A 383 -2.81 -7.43 -23.08
CA SER A 383 -3.03 -5.99 -23.16
C SER A 383 -4.46 -5.59 -23.45
N VAL A 384 -4.89 -4.50 -22.79
CA VAL A 384 -6.21 -3.90 -22.97
C VAL A 384 -6.06 -2.41 -23.25
N SER A 385 -6.67 -1.93 -24.33
CA SER A 385 -6.75 -0.49 -24.66
C SER A 385 -8.21 -0.08 -24.77
N ILE A 386 -8.62 0.95 -24.03
CA ILE A 386 -9.99 1.45 -23.99
C ILE A 386 -10.01 2.94 -24.32
N SER A 387 -10.91 3.36 -25.20
CA SER A 387 -11.17 4.78 -25.49
C SER A 387 -12.66 5.07 -25.42
N THR A 388 -13.05 6.09 -24.66
CA THR A 388 -14.46 6.53 -24.54
C THR A 388 -14.55 8.04 -24.35
N ASN A 389 -15.61 8.65 -24.86
CA ASN A 389 -15.91 10.07 -24.61
C ASN A 389 -16.67 10.28 -23.29
N ASN A 390 -17.05 9.21 -22.58
CA ASN A 390 -17.75 9.27 -21.30
C ASN A 390 -16.79 9.05 -20.12
N SER A 391 -17.29 9.22 -18.89
CA SER A 391 -16.57 8.73 -17.71
C SER A 391 -16.65 7.20 -17.66
N LEU A 392 -15.53 6.54 -17.38
CA LEU A 392 -15.42 5.09 -17.33
C LEU A 392 -15.26 4.59 -15.90
N VAL A 393 -16.11 3.64 -15.52
CA VAL A 393 -16.03 2.88 -14.28
C VAL A 393 -15.53 1.48 -14.61
N LEU A 394 -14.34 1.12 -14.15
CA LEU A 394 -13.95 -0.28 -14.03
C LEU A 394 -14.54 -0.81 -12.71
N ALA A 395 -15.41 -1.79 -12.78
CA ALA A 395 -16.00 -2.38 -11.57
C ALA A 395 -14.93 -3.07 -10.72
N SER A 396 -15.34 -3.46 -9.50
CA SER A 396 -14.49 -4.27 -8.64
C SER A 396 -14.08 -5.56 -9.36
N LYS A 397 -12.83 -5.99 -9.18
CA LYS A 397 -12.28 -7.24 -9.71
C LYS A 397 -12.31 -7.44 -11.24
N THR A 398 -12.56 -6.42 -12.06
CA THR A 398 -12.61 -6.56 -13.54
C THR A 398 -11.38 -7.28 -14.16
N PHE A 399 -10.17 -7.09 -13.61
CA PHE A 399 -8.94 -7.75 -14.04
C PHE A 399 -8.29 -8.58 -12.91
N TYR A 400 -9.05 -8.99 -11.90
CA TYR A 400 -8.51 -9.66 -10.71
C TYR A 400 -7.73 -10.93 -11.06
N LYS A 401 -6.52 -11.07 -10.51
CA LYS A 401 -5.64 -12.25 -10.69
C LYS A 401 -5.25 -12.56 -12.15
N MET A 402 -5.34 -11.58 -13.06
CA MET A 402 -4.89 -11.77 -14.45
C MET A 402 -3.37 -11.75 -14.55
N LYS A 403 -2.75 -12.91 -14.34
CA LYS A 403 -1.29 -13.06 -14.27
C LYS A 403 -0.56 -12.74 -15.57
N ASN A 404 -1.21 -12.81 -16.73
CA ASN A 404 -0.58 -12.50 -18.01
C ASN A 404 -0.74 -11.04 -18.44
N LEU A 405 -1.60 -10.27 -17.76
CA LEU A 405 -1.87 -8.88 -18.11
C LEU A 405 -0.65 -8.02 -17.85
N GLN A 406 -0.15 -7.34 -18.89
CA GLN A 406 1.05 -6.53 -18.85
C GLN A 406 0.77 -5.03 -19.04
N LYS A 407 -0.22 -4.68 -19.87
CA LYS A 407 -0.48 -3.28 -20.26
C LYS A 407 -1.96 -2.95 -20.28
N VAL A 408 -2.32 -1.82 -19.68
CA VAL A 408 -3.68 -1.28 -19.73
C VAL A 408 -3.63 0.21 -20.09
N GLY A 409 -4.26 0.59 -21.19
CA GLY A 409 -4.39 1.98 -21.62
C GLY A 409 -5.85 2.41 -21.60
N ILE A 410 -6.17 3.53 -20.95
CA ILE A 410 -7.52 4.07 -20.87
C ILE A 410 -7.48 5.55 -21.22
N LEU A 411 -8.26 5.93 -22.22
CA LEU A 411 -8.54 7.32 -22.60
C LEU A 411 -10.02 7.59 -22.33
N SER A 412 -10.34 8.48 -21.40
CA SER A 412 -11.73 8.83 -21.07
C SER A 412 -11.86 10.23 -20.48
N ASN A 413 -13.08 10.75 -20.31
CA ASN A 413 -13.29 12.05 -19.66
C ASN A 413 -13.04 11.98 -18.13
N GLY A 414 -13.37 10.84 -17.51
CA GLY A 414 -13.09 10.54 -16.11
C GLY A 414 -12.91 9.04 -15.89
N ILE A 415 -12.15 8.64 -14.87
CA ILE A 415 -11.84 7.23 -14.59
C ILE A 415 -12.09 6.90 -13.13
N PHE A 416 -12.91 5.87 -12.89
CA PHE A 416 -13.04 5.23 -11.58
C PHE A 416 -12.56 3.78 -11.67
N ILE A 417 -11.54 3.43 -10.90
CA ILE A 417 -11.05 2.06 -10.77
C ILE A 417 -11.65 1.46 -9.51
N GLY A 418 -12.42 0.37 -9.64
CA GLY A 418 -13.08 -0.31 -8.53
C GLY A 418 -12.14 -1.05 -7.57
N GLU A 419 -12.73 -1.63 -6.52
CA GLU A 419 -11.97 -2.39 -5.52
C GLU A 419 -11.31 -3.63 -6.14
N SER A 420 -10.04 -3.88 -5.80
CA SER A 420 -9.27 -5.05 -6.25
C SER A 420 -9.25 -5.23 -7.78
N CYS A 421 -9.46 -4.16 -8.55
CA CYS A 421 -9.61 -4.22 -10.01
C CYS A 421 -8.45 -4.96 -10.70
N PHE A 422 -7.20 -4.70 -10.27
CA PHE A 422 -5.96 -5.32 -10.76
C PHE A 422 -5.20 -6.10 -9.65
N GLU A 423 -5.84 -6.42 -8.52
CA GLU A 423 -5.16 -7.12 -7.43
C GLU A 423 -4.56 -8.46 -7.90
N GLU A 424 -3.31 -8.73 -7.50
CA GLU A 424 -2.52 -9.91 -7.90
C GLU A 424 -2.23 -10.03 -9.41
N CYS A 425 -2.34 -8.95 -10.20
CA CYS A 425 -1.82 -8.90 -11.57
C CYS A 425 -0.29 -8.80 -11.58
N SER A 426 0.40 -9.91 -11.31
CA SER A 426 1.83 -9.95 -11.03
C SER A 426 2.72 -9.46 -12.19
N ASN A 427 2.28 -9.63 -13.44
CA ASN A 427 3.02 -9.20 -14.63
C ASN A 427 2.60 -7.83 -15.16
N LEU A 428 1.71 -7.11 -14.47
CA LEU A 428 1.27 -5.79 -14.90
C LEU A 428 2.47 -4.83 -14.85
N VAL A 429 2.89 -4.33 -16.01
CA VAL A 429 4.08 -3.46 -16.15
C VAL A 429 3.67 -1.99 -16.22
N GLN A 430 2.60 -1.70 -16.95
CA GLN A 430 2.19 -0.34 -17.29
C GLN A 430 0.68 -0.16 -17.25
N VAL A 431 0.23 0.92 -16.59
CA VAL A 431 -1.12 1.45 -16.71
C VAL A 431 -1.03 2.91 -17.14
N SER A 432 -1.77 3.26 -18.19
CA SER A 432 -1.87 4.62 -18.72
C SER A 432 -3.30 5.12 -18.63
N LEU A 433 -3.53 6.20 -17.89
CA LEU A 433 -4.84 6.83 -17.65
C LEU A 433 -4.81 8.28 -18.18
N ASP A 434 -5.41 8.53 -19.35
CA ASP A 434 -5.56 9.89 -19.90
C ASP A 434 -7.01 10.35 -19.67
N CYS A 435 -7.22 11.15 -18.61
CA CYS A 435 -8.52 11.69 -18.22
C CYS A 435 -8.37 12.92 -17.33
N LEU A 436 -9.43 13.73 -17.20
CA LEU A 436 -9.39 14.91 -16.30
C LEU A 436 -9.34 14.50 -14.84
N ASP A 437 -10.23 13.60 -14.40
CA ASP A 437 -10.32 13.17 -13.00
C ASP A 437 -10.18 11.64 -12.86
N THR A 438 -9.37 11.21 -11.89
CA THR A 438 -9.21 9.79 -11.54
C THR A 438 -9.56 9.52 -10.07
N ARG A 439 -10.23 8.40 -9.82
CA ARG A 439 -10.44 7.80 -8.49
C ARG A 439 -9.99 6.34 -8.50
N ILE A 440 -9.22 5.95 -7.50
CA ILE A 440 -8.67 4.62 -7.36
C ILE A 440 -9.25 3.97 -6.11
N GLY A 441 -9.96 2.86 -6.28
CA GLY A 441 -10.58 2.11 -5.20
C GLY A 441 -9.59 1.31 -4.35
N ASN A 442 -10.12 0.71 -3.28
CA ASN A 442 -9.32 -0.08 -2.33
C ASN A 442 -8.63 -1.26 -3.03
N LYS A 443 -7.38 -1.58 -2.64
CA LYS A 443 -6.60 -2.71 -3.18
C LYS A 443 -6.45 -2.75 -4.71
N ALA A 444 -6.76 -1.65 -5.42
CA ALA A 444 -6.88 -1.64 -6.88
C ALA A 444 -5.68 -2.25 -7.61
N PHE A 445 -4.46 -2.05 -7.12
CA PHE A 445 -3.19 -2.56 -7.69
C PHE A 445 -2.36 -3.33 -6.65
N LYS A 446 -3.00 -3.89 -5.61
CA LYS A 446 -2.30 -4.60 -4.54
C LYS A 446 -1.54 -5.81 -5.11
N ASN A 447 -0.28 -5.96 -4.70
CA ASN A 447 0.62 -7.06 -5.12
C ASN A 447 0.89 -7.14 -6.64
N CYS A 448 0.77 -6.03 -7.38
CA CYS A 448 1.27 -5.93 -8.76
C CYS A 448 2.80 -5.76 -8.77
N HIS A 449 3.54 -6.86 -8.60
CA HIS A 449 4.98 -6.79 -8.32
C HIS A 449 5.85 -6.24 -9.47
N ASN A 450 5.50 -6.46 -10.75
CA ASN A 450 6.28 -5.95 -11.89
C ASN A 450 5.88 -4.53 -12.35
N PHE A 451 5.06 -3.85 -11.56
CA PHE A 451 4.51 -2.54 -11.90
C PHE A 451 5.59 -1.46 -11.92
N SER A 452 5.92 -0.98 -13.11
CA SER A 452 7.06 -0.08 -13.34
C SER A 452 6.67 1.33 -13.77
N ALA A 453 5.51 1.48 -14.42
CA ALA A 453 5.04 2.76 -14.96
C ALA A 453 3.54 2.97 -14.70
N PHE A 454 3.23 4.02 -13.95
CA PHE A 454 1.88 4.56 -13.82
C PHE A 454 1.85 5.93 -14.50
N ALA A 455 1.42 5.96 -15.76
CA ALA A 455 1.24 7.21 -16.49
C ALA A 455 -0.20 7.67 -16.27
N TYR A 456 -0.39 8.85 -15.69
CA TYR A 456 -1.70 9.48 -15.66
C TYR A 456 -1.55 10.94 -16.06
N LYS A 457 -2.56 11.46 -16.76
CA LYS A 457 -2.56 12.81 -17.30
C LYS A 457 -3.85 13.51 -16.86
N GLY A 458 -3.88 13.95 -15.60
CA GLY A 458 -5.08 14.53 -14.98
C GLY A 458 -4.88 14.91 -13.51
N THR A 459 -5.99 15.12 -12.81
CA THR A 459 -6.07 15.31 -11.36
C THR A 459 -6.53 14.03 -10.66
N LEU A 460 -5.79 13.62 -9.63
CA LEU A 460 -6.18 12.50 -8.78
C LEU A 460 -6.99 13.01 -7.59
N VAL A 461 -8.20 12.47 -7.42
CA VAL A 461 -9.13 12.88 -6.34
C VAL A 461 -9.02 11.93 -5.14
N GLU A 462 -8.82 10.64 -5.39
CA GLU A 462 -8.89 9.61 -4.36
C GLU A 462 -7.97 8.42 -4.67
N VAL A 463 -7.23 7.98 -3.65
CA VAL A 463 -6.53 6.69 -3.60
C VAL A 463 -7.06 5.93 -2.41
N GLY A 464 -7.66 4.77 -2.64
CA GLY A 464 -8.25 3.93 -1.61
C GLY A 464 -7.23 3.25 -0.69
N ASP A 465 -7.76 2.47 0.23
CA ASP A 465 -6.98 1.71 1.20
C ASP A 465 -6.23 0.56 0.50
N TYR A 466 -4.96 0.37 0.83
CA TYR A 466 -4.09 -0.67 0.26
C TYR A 466 -3.95 -0.65 -1.27
N SER A 467 -4.36 0.42 -1.97
CA SER A 467 -4.48 0.44 -3.43
C SER A 467 -3.19 0.11 -4.18
N PHE A 468 -2.04 0.47 -3.63
CA PHE A 468 -0.71 0.25 -4.20
C PHE A 468 0.20 -0.52 -3.23
N GLU A 469 -0.37 -1.32 -2.33
CA GLU A 469 0.43 -2.10 -1.37
C GLU A 469 1.31 -3.13 -2.10
N GLY A 470 2.59 -3.20 -1.74
CA GLY A 470 3.51 -4.27 -2.18
C GLY A 470 3.99 -4.19 -3.63
N ILE A 471 3.77 -3.06 -4.31
CA ILE A 471 4.25 -2.84 -5.67
C ILE A 471 5.72 -2.36 -5.70
N GLN A 472 6.37 -2.41 -6.87
CA GLN A 472 7.82 -2.20 -7.00
C GLN A 472 8.24 -0.99 -7.87
N PHE A 473 7.45 0.08 -7.90
CA PHE A 473 7.85 1.30 -8.63
C PHE A 473 8.92 2.10 -7.85
N LYS A 474 9.74 2.89 -8.55
CA LYS A 474 10.81 3.71 -7.96
C LYS A 474 10.42 5.16 -7.68
N ARG A 475 9.59 5.75 -8.55
CA ARG A 475 9.18 7.14 -8.48
C ARG A 475 7.68 7.25 -8.68
N PHE A 476 7.03 8.07 -7.88
CA PHE A 476 5.61 8.37 -8.04
C PHE A 476 5.38 9.86 -7.88
N GLY A 477 4.57 10.43 -8.75
CA GLY A 477 4.16 11.82 -8.66
C GLY A 477 2.65 11.91 -8.71
N LEU A 478 2.02 12.66 -7.83
CA LEU A 478 0.59 12.97 -7.88
C LEU A 478 0.38 14.45 -8.15
N ARG A 479 -0.54 14.79 -9.05
CA ARG A 479 -1.02 16.15 -9.26
C ARG A 479 -2.45 16.27 -8.78
N THR A 480 -2.74 17.30 -8.00
CA THR A 480 -4.10 17.61 -7.55
C THR A 480 -4.34 19.12 -7.45
N SER A 481 -5.51 19.57 -7.90
CA SER A 481 -6.04 20.92 -7.68
C SER A 481 -7.23 20.94 -6.72
N ALA A 482 -7.64 19.76 -6.22
CA ALA A 482 -8.77 19.57 -5.32
C ALA A 482 -8.32 18.84 -4.04
N VAL A 483 -9.25 18.49 -3.16
CA VAL A 483 -8.91 17.70 -1.97
C VAL A 483 -8.56 16.27 -2.40
N LEU A 484 -7.30 15.86 -2.22
CA LEU A 484 -6.83 14.51 -2.43
C LEU A 484 -6.89 13.72 -1.12
N THR A 485 -7.53 12.55 -1.14
CA THR A 485 -7.48 11.59 -0.04
C THR A 485 -6.62 10.39 -0.43
N ILE A 486 -5.60 10.11 0.37
CA ILE A 486 -4.79 8.89 0.31
C ILE A 486 -5.24 7.99 1.45
N GLY A 487 -5.70 6.78 1.13
CA GLY A 487 -6.26 5.82 2.07
C GLY A 487 -5.24 5.19 3.01
N ASN A 488 -5.74 4.37 3.92
CA ASN A 488 -4.93 3.61 4.87
C ASN A 488 -4.05 2.60 4.13
N TYR A 489 -2.77 2.54 4.45
CA TYR A 489 -1.80 1.62 3.85
C TYR A 489 -1.75 1.68 2.31
N ALA A 490 -2.21 2.78 1.70
CA ALA A 490 -2.34 2.92 0.25
C ALA A 490 -1.04 2.58 -0.50
N PHE A 491 0.12 3.00 0.00
CA PHE A 491 1.45 2.70 -0.53
C PHE A 491 2.31 1.90 0.46
N ALA A 492 1.70 1.07 1.31
CA ALA A 492 2.47 0.30 2.28
C ALA A 492 3.37 -0.74 1.60
N ASN A 493 4.54 -0.97 2.18
CA ASN A 493 5.53 -1.96 1.73
C ASN A 493 6.02 -1.79 0.28
N VAL A 494 5.94 -0.58 -0.28
CA VAL A 494 6.56 -0.24 -1.57
C VAL A 494 8.07 -0.04 -1.36
N LYS A 495 8.78 -1.15 -1.19
CA LYS A 495 10.19 -1.18 -0.76
C LYS A 495 11.17 -0.55 -1.74
N THR A 496 10.80 -0.37 -3.00
CA THR A 496 11.65 0.18 -4.07
C THR A 496 11.47 1.68 -4.28
N MET A 497 10.42 2.29 -3.70
CA MET A 497 10.11 3.70 -3.91
C MET A 497 11.19 4.56 -3.26
N THR A 498 11.84 5.40 -4.06
CA THR A 498 12.89 6.32 -3.64
C THR A 498 12.41 7.76 -3.54
N TYR A 499 11.39 8.10 -4.33
CA TYR A 499 10.91 9.46 -4.52
C TYR A 499 9.39 9.47 -4.67
N PHE A 500 8.73 10.26 -3.83
CA PHE A 500 7.31 10.55 -3.92
C PHE A 500 7.11 12.07 -3.97
N VAL A 501 6.42 12.57 -4.99
CA VAL A 501 6.12 14.00 -5.11
C VAL A 501 4.63 14.24 -5.20
N LEU A 502 4.16 15.24 -4.47
CA LEU A 502 2.83 15.78 -4.59
C LEU A 502 2.94 17.18 -5.21
N MET A 503 2.21 17.44 -6.29
CA MET A 503 2.21 18.71 -7.05
C MET A 503 0.81 19.34 -7.10
N GLY A 504 0.75 20.67 -7.07
CA GLY A 504 -0.46 21.47 -7.18
C GLY A 504 -0.80 22.24 -5.91
N ASP A 505 -2.06 22.66 -5.77
CA ASP A 505 -2.51 23.59 -4.72
C ASP A 505 -3.62 22.99 -3.83
N GLY A 506 -4.01 21.73 -4.09
CA GLY A 506 -5.03 21.01 -3.34
C GLY A 506 -4.67 20.68 -1.88
N LYS A 507 -5.68 20.40 -1.05
CA LYS A 507 -5.47 19.85 0.30
C LYS A 507 -5.26 18.34 0.25
N VAL A 508 -4.33 17.81 1.03
CA VAL A 508 -4.04 16.37 1.07
C VAL A 508 -4.36 15.78 2.44
N ASN A 509 -5.20 14.75 2.46
CA ASN A 509 -5.47 13.92 3.64
C ASN A 509 -4.76 12.58 3.47
N ILE A 510 -3.89 12.20 4.40
CA ILE A 510 -3.13 10.94 4.36
C ILE A 510 -3.63 10.02 5.48
N GLY A 511 -4.07 8.82 5.10
CA GLY A 511 -4.57 7.78 5.99
C GLY A 511 -3.48 7.08 6.82
N ASN A 512 -3.91 6.16 7.68
CA ASN A 512 -3.02 5.44 8.59
C ASN A 512 -2.07 4.52 7.81
N GLY A 513 -0.77 4.56 8.13
CA GLY A 513 0.22 3.67 7.53
C GLY A 513 0.39 3.83 6.03
N ALA A 514 -0.07 4.94 5.43
CA ALA A 514 -0.11 5.12 3.97
C ALA A 514 1.24 4.85 3.28
N PHE A 515 2.38 5.12 3.93
CA PHE A 515 3.73 4.85 3.43
C PHE A 515 4.52 3.90 4.34
N TYR A 516 3.82 3.11 5.17
CA TYR A 516 4.43 2.17 6.12
C TYR A 516 5.39 1.21 5.39
N GLY A 517 6.63 1.06 5.87
CA GLY A 517 7.57 0.10 5.31
C GLY A 517 8.12 0.44 3.92
N CYS A 518 8.00 1.69 3.46
CA CYS A 518 8.69 2.19 2.27
C CYS A 518 10.17 2.41 2.56
N THR A 519 10.93 1.33 2.68
CA THR A 519 12.30 1.33 3.22
C THR A 519 13.30 2.19 2.44
N GLU A 520 13.06 2.37 1.14
CA GLU A 520 13.94 3.14 0.24
C GLU A 520 13.51 4.60 0.06
N LEU A 521 12.37 5.02 0.63
CA LEU A 521 11.81 6.36 0.43
C LEU A 521 12.75 7.40 1.04
N ALA A 522 13.43 8.15 0.17
CA ALA A 522 14.42 9.16 0.58
C ALA A 522 13.86 10.57 0.53
N THR A 523 13.01 10.86 -0.45
CA THR A 523 12.44 12.18 -0.68
C THR A 523 10.92 12.11 -0.76
N PHE A 524 10.27 12.88 0.10
CA PHE A 524 8.84 13.17 0.05
C PHE A 524 8.68 14.66 -0.27
N GLY A 525 8.64 14.99 -1.57
CA GLY A 525 8.55 16.35 -2.06
C GLY A 525 7.11 16.87 -2.00
N HIS A 526 6.91 18.08 -1.51
CA HIS A 526 5.59 18.72 -1.47
C HIS A 526 5.65 20.15 -1.98
N SER A 527 4.63 20.53 -2.73
CA SER A 527 4.21 21.93 -2.97
C SER A 527 2.81 22.21 -2.42
N LEU A 528 2.29 21.35 -1.51
CA LEU A 528 0.86 21.22 -1.21
C LEU A 528 0.53 21.33 0.29
N TYR A 529 -0.75 21.60 0.58
CA TYR A 529 -1.32 21.74 1.92
C TYR A 529 -1.70 20.37 2.53
N ILE A 530 -0.82 19.76 3.35
CA ILE A 530 -1.19 18.57 4.14
C ILE A 530 -2.20 18.98 5.22
N ASN A 531 -3.45 18.54 5.08
CA ASN A 531 -4.55 18.90 5.98
C ASN A 531 -4.73 17.89 7.12
N LYS A 532 -4.44 16.60 6.87
CA LYS A 532 -4.57 15.53 7.86
C LYS A 532 -3.52 14.45 7.66
N LEU A 533 -2.93 13.99 8.75
CA LEU A 533 -2.07 12.80 8.79
C LEU A 533 -2.71 11.71 9.66
N GLY A 534 -2.54 10.45 9.28
CA GLY A 534 -2.91 9.28 10.06
C GLY A 534 -1.77 8.77 10.95
N TYR A 535 -2.02 7.68 11.67
CA TYR A 535 -1.01 6.99 12.49
C TYR A 535 0.04 6.28 11.63
N SER A 536 1.29 6.21 12.08
CA SER A 536 2.36 5.40 11.46
C SER A 536 2.62 5.65 9.96
N VAL A 537 2.29 6.83 9.43
CA VAL A 537 2.32 7.13 7.99
C VAL A 537 3.66 6.78 7.35
N PHE A 538 4.78 7.20 7.95
CA PHE A 538 6.14 6.99 7.45
C PHE A 538 6.95 6.00 8.33
N LYS A 539 6.28 5.17 9.13
CA LYS A 539 6.97 4.20 9.98
C LYS A 539 7.81 3.24 9.14
N ASN A 540 9.06 2.99 9.55
CA ASN A 540 10.05 2.17 8.85
C ASN A 540 10.50 2.73 7.47
N CYS A 541 10.36 4.03 7.23
CA CYS A 541 10.99 4.70 6.07
C CYS A 541 12.45 5.06 6.37
N TYR A 542 13.34 4.05 6.38
CA TYR A 542 14.70 4.19 6.88
C TYR A 542 15.55 5.25 6.18
N LYS A 543 15.28 5.55 4.90
CA LYS A 543 16.03 6.51 4.08
C LYS A 543 15.47 7.94 4.07
N LEU A 544 14.31 8.19 4.70
CA LEU A 544 13.67 9.51 4.67
C LEU A 544 14.57 10.52 5.40
N ASN A 545 15.07 11.53 4.67
CA ASN A 545 16.12 12.43 5.17
C ASN A 545 15.58 13.70 5.84
N TYR A 546 14.58 14.33 5.23
CA TYR A 546 13.93 15.52 5.77
C TYR A 546 12.47 15.54 5.34
N LEU A 547 11.65 16.22 6.13
CA LEU A 547 10.30 16.58 5.77
C LEU A 547 10.01 17.96 6.37
N THR A 548 9.54 18.87 5.53
CA THR A 548 8.96 20.15 5.97
C THR A 548 7.44 20.03 5.87
N ILE A 549 6.70 20.63 6.80
CA ILE A 549 5.24 20.71 6.76
C ILE A 549 4.85 22.18 6.91
N ASP A 550 4.40 22.80 5.81
CA ASP A 550 4.33 24.25 5.75
C ASP A 550 3.08 24.87 6.39
N GLN A 551 1.97 24.15 6.64
CA GLN A 551 0.72 24.74 7.17
C GLN A 551 -0.19 23.79 8.00
N ASN A 552 -1.06 24.40 8.82
CA ASN A 552 -2.23 23.93 9.59
C ASN A 552 -2.44 22.42 9.85
N LEU A 553 -1.40 21.71 10.31
CA LEU A 553 -1.57 20.40 10.93
C LEU A 553 -1.86 20.57 12.42
N GLU A 554 -2.98 20.04 12.92
CA GLU A 554 -3.33 20.14 14.35
C GLU A 554 -2.37 19.36 15.26
N GLY A 555 -1.81 18.25 14.80
CA GLY A 555 -0.91 17.41 15.60
C GLY A 555 -0.25 16.31 14.78
N LEU A 556 0.86 15.77 15.27
CA LEU A 556 1.57 14.64 14.69
C LEU A 556 1.08 13.34 15.34
N PRO A 557 0.43 12.43 14.61
CA PRO A 557 -0.09 11.19 15.17
C PRO A 557 1.00 10.21 15.62
N SER A 558 0.58 9.20 16.39
CA SER A 558 1.49 8.21 16.98
C SER A 558 2.29 7.46 15.91
N SER A 559 3.58 7.24 16.20
CA SER A 559 4.54 6.50 15.36
C SER A 559 4.74 7.02 13.93
N THR A 560 4.32 8.25 13.61
CA THR A 560 4.34 8.80 12.24
C THR A 560 5.69 8.65 11.54
N PHE A 561 6.80 8.95 12.22
CA PHE A 561 8.17 8.86 11.70
C PHE A 561 9.02 7.79 12.41
N SER A 562 8.41 6.85 13.13
CA SER A 562 9.14 5.81 13.87
C SER A 562 10.08 5.03 12.94
N ASN A 563 11.34 4.86 13.35
CA ASN A 563 12.43 4.27 12.58
C ASN A 563 12.82 5.03 11.30
N CYS A 564 12.55 6.34 11.16
CA CYS A 564 13.12 7.15 10.07
C CYS A 564 14.61 7.46 10.34
N GLN A 565 15.46 6.43 10.20
CA GLN A 565 16.84 6.46 10.69
C GLN A 565 17.75 7.49 10.00
N LYS A 566 17.46 7.89 8.74
CA LYS A 566 18.21 8.93 8.04
C LYS A 566 17.70 10.35 8.29
N MET A 567 16.59 10.52 9.01
CA MET A 567 16.03 11.84 9.24
C MET A 567 16.99 12.68 10.07
N GLN A 568 17.41 13.84 9.55
CA GLN A 568 18.33 14.76 10.24
C GLN A 568 17.62 15.99 10.82
N TYR A 569 16.59 16.45 10.12
CA TYR A 569 15.89 17.70 10.39
C TYR A 569 14.39 17.50 10.20
N PHE A 570 13.60 18.03 11.11
CA PHE A 570 12.15 18.14 10.98
C PHE A 570 11.71 19.58 11.28
N GLU A 571 10.91 20.14 10.37
CA GLU A 571 10.30 21.46 10.53
C GLU A 571 8.81 21.44 10.24
N CYS A 572 8.04 22.02 11.15
CA CYS A 572 6.62 22.29 10.95
C CYS A 572 6.34 23.76 11.30
N SER A 573 5.88 24.54 10.32
CA SER A 573 5.49 25.95 10.51
C SER A 573 4.01 26.14 10.85
N GLY A 574 3.19 25.08 10.81
CA GLY A 574 1.77 25.11 11.18
C GLY A 574 1.49 25.13 12.69
N GLU A 575 0.21 25.32 13.07
CA GLU A 575 -0.26 25.36 14.47
C GLU A 575 -0.33 23.99 15.17
N LEU A 576 0.83 23.37 15.38
CA LEU A 576 0.93 22.04 15.96
C LEU A 576 0.63 22.04 17.47
N LYS A 577 -0.48 21.44 17.90
CA LYS A 577 -0.87 21.32 19.32
C LYS A 577 -0.19 20.16 20.04
N TYR A 578 0.10 19.06 19.34
CA TYR A 578 0.68 17.86 19.95
C TYR A 578 1.63 17.09 19.03
N ILE A 579 2.56 16.36 19.65
CA ILE A 579 3.31 15.25 19.04
C ILE A 579 3.00 14.00 19.85
N SER A 580 2.33 13.02 19.24
CA SER A 580 1.86 11.82 19.93
C SER A 580 2.95 10.77 20.15
N ASP A 581 2.56 9.68 20.82
CA ASP A 581 3.45 8.60 21.25
C ASP A 581 4.29 8.01 20.11
N ARG A 582 5.58 7.78 20.39
CA ARG A 582 6.57 7.15 19.49
C ARG A 582 6.76 7.86 18.14
N CYS A 583 6.32 9.12 17.99
CA CYS A 583 6.32 9.80 16.69
C CYS A 583 7.69 9.76 15.98
N PHE A 584 8.78 9.98 16.70
CA PHE A 584 10.16 9.97 16.19
C PHE A 584 11.02 8.87 16.86
N GLU A 585 10.41 7.83 17.42
CA GLU A 585 11.16 6.73 18.06
C GLU A 585 12.19 6.12 17.08
N ASN A 586 13.42 5.91 17.54
CA ASN A 586 14.56 5.41 16.76
C ASN A 586 14.94 6.25 15.53
N CYS A 587 14.65 7.55 15.50
CA CYS A 587 15.22 8.48 14.52
C CYS A 587 16.66 8.84 14.90
N VAL A 588 17.57 7.87 14.76
CA VAL A 588 18.94 7.94 15.30
C VAL A 588 19.80 9.10 14.78
N ASN A 589 19.51 9.63 13.59
CA ASN A 589 20.23 10.77 13.01
C ASN A 589 19.53 12.12 13.20
N LEU A 590 18.38 12.17 13.89
CA LEU A 590 17.64 13.40 14.10
C LEU A 590 18.45 14.33 15.00
N GLN A 591 18.82 15.50 14.50
CA GLN A 591 19.67 16.47 15.21
C GLN A 591 18.87 17.65 15.75
N TYR A 592 17.90 18.13 14.96
CA TYR A 592 17.15 19.35 15.23
C TYR A 592 15.66 19.16 14.90
N ILE A 593 14.82 19.69 15.78
CA ILE A 593 13.36 19.74 15.61
C ILE A 593 12.93 21.20 15.76
N LYS A 594 12.28 21.73 14.73
CA LYS A 594 11.70 23.07 14.72
C LYS A 594 10.18 22.96 14.62
N VAL A 595 9.51 23.35 15.70
CA VAL A 595 8.04 23.36 15.83
C VAL A 595 7.56 24.77 16.14
N ASN A 596 6.28 25.07 15.93
CA ASN A 596 5.71 26.39 16.19
C ASN A 596 5.42 26.63 17.70
N SER A 597 4.91 27.81 18.08
CA SER A 597 4.63 28.18 19.48
C SER A 597 3.39 27.55 20.12
N SER A 598 2.54 26.85 19.36
CA SER A 598 1.25 26.31 19.85
C SER A 598 1.33 24.93 20.50
N LEU A 599 2.51 24.30 20.51
CA LEU A 599 2.69 22.93 21.02
C LEU A 599 2.44 22.85 22.52
N GLN A 600 1.58 21.91 22.93
CA GLN A 600 1.15 21.68 24.32
C GLN A 600 1.53 20.29 24.84
N TYR A 601 1.64 19.27 23.97
CA TYR A 601 1.81 17.88 24.39
C TYR A 601 2.92 17.15 23.64
N LEU A 602 3.82 16.48 24.38
CA LEU A 602 4.75 15.48 23.87
C LEU A 602 4.39 14.11 24.44
N GLY A 603 4.12 13.13 23.59
CA GLY A 603 3.68 11.79 23.99
C GLY A 603 4.79 10.89 24.52
N ASN A 604 4.39 9.67 24.88
CA ASN A 604 5.30 8.65 25.41
C ASN A 604 6.29 8.19 24.33
N TYR A 605 7.55 7.98 24.69
CA TYR A 605 8.60 7.50 23.77
C TYR A 605 8.81 8.38 22.51
N THR A 606 8.31 9.62 22.49
CA THR A 606 8.26 10.46 21.27
C THR A 606 9.61 10.58 20.57
N PHE A 607 10.68 10.83 21.31
CA PHE A 607 12.07 10.94 20.83
C PHE A 607 12.97 9.82 21.38
N SER A 608 12.39 8.71 21.83
CA SER A 608 13.17 7.60 22.39
C SER A 608 14.19 7.08 21.36
N ASN A 609 15.44 6.90 21.78
CA ASN A 609 16.59 6.53 20.95
C ASN A 609 16.94 7.51 19.81
N CYS A 610 16.56 8.78 19.92
CA CYS A 610 17.11 9.84 19.06
C CYS A 610 18.52 10.24 19.55
N ILE A 611 19.49 9.34 19.40
CA ILE A 611 20.83 9.45 20.00
C ILE A 611 21.59 10.72 19.62
N ASN A 612 21.33 11.27 18.41
CA ASN A 612 21.98 12.46 17.87
C ASN A 612 21.20 13.76 18.10
N LEU A 613 20.06 13.73 18.82
CA LEU A 613 19.26 14.92 19.08
C LEU A 613 20.04 15.85 20.01
N GLN A 614 20.37 17.05 19.53
CA GLN A 614 21.22 18.01 20.27
C GLN A 614 20.39 19.01 21.07
N THR A 615 19.31 19.50 20.47
CA THR A 615 18.42 20.50 21.07
C THR A 615 17.00 20.38 20.53
N ILE A 616 16.04 20.80 21.35
CA ILE A 616 14.66 21.03 20.98
C ILE A 616 14.27 22.40 21.52
N ASP A 617 13.98 23.36 20.64
CA ASP A 617 13.54 24.68 21.09
C ASP A 617 12.08 24.57 21.56
N LEU A 618 11.88 24.51 22.88
CA LEU A 618 10.59 24.60 23.55
C LEU A 618 10.41 25.92 24.31
N SER A 619 11.37 26.86 24.21
CA SER A 619 11.50 28.01 25.10
C SER A 619 10.36 29.04 25.03
N LYS A 620 9.65 29.11 23.90
CA LYS A 620 8.53 30.02 23.66
C LYS A 620 7.15 29.41 23.93
N ARG A 621 7.09 28.27 24.62
CA ARG A 621 5.89 27.40 24.69
C ARG A 621 5.51 27.05 26.13
N VAL A 622 4.21 26.80 26.33
CA VAL A 622 3.67 26.25 27.57
C VAL A 622 3.27 24.81 27.32
N ILE A 623 4.10 23.88 27.77
CA ILE A 623 3.91 22.44 27.58
C ILE A 623 3.07 21.91 28.75
N GLU A 624 1.89 21.35 28.47
CA GLU A 624 1.11 20.69 29.51
C GLU A 624 1.81 19.41 30.00
N LYS A 625 2.34 18.60 29.08
CA LYS A 625 2.90 17.29 29.44
C LYS A 625 4.05 16.85 28.53
N ILE A 626 5.11 16.37 29.17
CA ILE A 626 6.17 15.54 28.57
C ILE A 626 5.94 14.09 29.03
N GLY A 627 5.57 13.22 28.10
CA GLY A 627 5.18 11.83 28.38
C GLY A 627 6.32 10.92 28.81
N SER A 628 5.97 9.71 29.25
CA SER A 628 6.93 8.75 29.77
C SER A 628 7.94 8.32 28.70
N TYR A 629 9.22 8.20 29.07
CA TYR A 629 10.33 7.87 28.16
C TYR A 629 10.48 8.80 26.94
N CYS A 630 9.92 10.03 26.97
CA CYS A 630 9.89 10.94 25.82
C CYS A 630 11.27 11.16 25.18
N PHE A 631 12.29 11.43 25.99
CA PHE A 631 13.68 11.66 25.57
C PHE A 631 14.62 10.51 25.99
N ASN A 632 14.08 9.31 26.25
CA ASN A 632 14.90 8.17 26.65
C ASN A 632 16.02 7.92 25.63
N ASN A 633 17.26 7.83 26.11
CA ASN A 633 18.46 7.60 25.28
C ASN A 633 18.72 8.69 24.22
N CYS A 634 18.36 9.96 24.50
CA CYS A 634 18.82 11.13 23.73
C CYS A 634 20.23 11.56 24.20
N SER A 635 21.25 10.75 23.89
CA SER A 635 22.59 10.87 24.47
C SER A 635 23.34 12.18 24.19
N LEU A 636 22.98 12.91 23.12
CA LEU A 636 23.59 14.20 22.76
C LEU A 636 22.79 15.43 23.21
N LEU A 637 21.65 15.25 23.88
CA LEU A 637 20.85 16.37 24.38
C LEU A 637 21.62 17.07 25.51
N THR A 638 21.94 18.36 25.33
CA THR A 638 22.86 19.09 26.23
C THR A 638 22.14 19.92 27.28
N ASN A 639 21.12 20.69 26.88
CA ASN A 639 20.43 21.64 27.76
C ASN A 639 18.92 21.61 27.53
N PHE A 640 18.17 21.72 28.63
CA PHE A 640 16.72 21.84 28.63
C PHE A 640 16.31 23.05 29.49
N THR A 641 16.47 24.25 28.92
CA THR A 641 16.41 25.52 29.67
C THR A 641 15.30 26.43 29.17
N ASN A 642 14.76 27.25 30.09
CA ASN A 642 13.75 28.28 29.80
C ASN A 642 12.41 27.70 29.30
N ILE A 643 11.98 26.55 29.81
CA ILE A 643 10.76 25.84 29.33
C ILE A 643 9.68 25.85 30.42
N SER A 644 8.45 26.21 30.05
CA SER A 644 7.30 26.07 30.94
C SER A 644 6.65 24.71 30.71
N VAL A 645 6.65 23.84 31.73
CA VAL A 645 6.10 22.48 31.65
C VAL A 645 5.34 22.11 32.91
N LYS A 646 4.11 21.59 32.77
CA LYS A 646 3.26 21.23 33.92
C LYS A 646 3.53 19.84 34.48
N TYR A 647 3.66 18.84 33.63
CA TYR A 647 3.94 17.46 34.01
C TYR A 647 5.15 16.91 33.23
N ILE A 648 6.15 16.41 33.97
CA ILE A 648 7.20 15.55 33.40
C ILE A 648 6.93 14.14 33.91
N GLU A 649 6.57 13.23 33.01
CA GLU A 649 6.21 11.85 33.37
C GLU A 649 7.42 10.92 33.52
N ASP A 650 7.12 9.64 33.71
CA ASP A 650 8.06 8.63 34.17
C ASP A 650 9.19 8.38 33.17
N ALA A 651 10.42 8.30 33.67
CA ALA A 651 11.61 8.02 32.88
C ALA A 651 11.84 8.94 31.66
N ALA A 652 11.26 10.15 31.65
CA ALA A 652 11.27 11.06 30.51
C ALA A 652 12.67 11.34 29.95
N PHE A 653 13.71 11.49 30.78
CA PHE A 653 15.07 11.85 30.38
C PHE A 653 16.11 10.76 30.66
N VAL A 654 15.72 9.51 30.91
CA VAL A 654 16.67 8.43 31.22
C VAL A 654 17.71 8.25 30.11
N LYS A 655 18.98 8.05 30.48
CA LYS A 655 20.13 7.91 29.55
C LYS A 655 20.44 9.16 28.69
N CYS A 656 20.01 10.36 29.08
CA CYS A 656 20.48 11.61 28.47
C CYS A 656 21.87 12.02 28.97
N GLN A 657 22.92 11.31 28.53
CA GLN A 657 24.28 11.36 29.11
C GLN A 657 25.04 12.69 28.97
N LYS A 658 24.55 13.64 28.17
CA LYS A 658 25.15 14.98 28.04
C LYS A 658 24.30 16.10 28.64
N LEU A 659 23.15 15.77 29.23
CA LEU A 659 22.26 16.77 29.81
C LEU A 659 22.89 17.33 31.08
N SER A 660 23.39 18.57 31.02
CA SER A 660 24.11 19.21 32.12
C SER A 660 23.26 20.16 32.94
N GLU A 661 22.26 20.77 32.33
CA GLU A 661 21.41 21.78 32.97
C GLU A 661 19.95 21.63 32.57
N ILE A 662 19.07 21.74 33.58
CA ILE A 662 17.63 21.81 33.41
C ILE A 662 17.10 23.05 34.13
N SER A 663 16.40 23.90 33.39
CA SER A 663 15.79 25.13 33.92
C SER A 663 14.36 25.29 33.41
N LEU A 664 13.39 25.16 34.32
CA LEU A 664 11.95 25.22 34.04
C LEU A 664 11.32 26.51 34.57
N LYS A 665 10.10 26.83 34.12
CA LYS A 665 9.35 28.05 34.49
C LYS A 665 7.89 27.79 34.89
N GLY A 666 7.46 28.41 35.99
CA GLY A 666 6.06 28.73 36.33
C GLY A 666 5.19 27.55 36.72
N THR A 667 5.13 26.50 35.91
CA THR A 667 3.93 25.65 35.87
C THR A 667 4.19 24.21 36.33
N THR A 668 5.39 23.84 36.76
CA THR A 668 5.73 22.44 37.06
C THR A 668 5.09 21.96 38.35
N LYS A 669 4.15 21.01 38.25
CA LYS A 669 3.42 20.43 39.38
C LYS A 669 3.99 19.09 39.85
N LEU A 670 4.56 18.31 38.94
CA LEU A 670 5.01 16.94 39.23
C LEU A 670 6.20 16.53 38.35
N LEU A 671 7.17 15.88 39.00
CA LEU A 671 8.26 15.14 38.35
C LEU A 671 8.03 13.63 38.57
N GLY A 672 7.93 12.86 37.49
CA GLY A 672 7.54 11.46 37.47
C GLY A 672 8.61 10.48 37.99
N TYR A 673 8.22 9.22 38.14
CA TYR A 673 9.08 8.12 38.57
C TYR A 673 10.30 8.02 37.65
N LYS A 674 11.51 8.02 38.20
CA LYS A 674 12.77 7.93 37.42
C LYS A 674 12.94 9.00 36.32
N SER A 675 12.21 10.12 36.34
CA SER A 675 12.21 11.09 35.24
C SER A 675 13.60 11.63 34.86
N PHE A 676 14.53 11.72 35.81
CA PHE A 676 15.94 12.09 35.63
C PHE A 676 16.91 11.00 36.13
N TYR A 677 16.52 9.73 36.05
CA TYR A 677 17.28 8.60 36.61
C TYR A 677 18.63 8.39 35.91
N ASN A 678 19.68 8.23 36.72
CA ASN A 678 21.06 7.92 36.30
C ASN A 678 21.65 8.96 35.33
N LEU A 679 21.39 10.25 35.58
CA LEU A 679 21.96 11.37 34.83
C LEU A 679 23.23 11.88 35.49
N SER A 680 24.32 11.16 35.31
CA SER A 680 25.63 11.54 35.85
C SER A 680 26.19 12.84 35.27
N SER A 681 25.70 13.36 34.14
CA SER A 681 26.11 14.65 33.59
C SER A 681 25.40 15.86 34.21
N LEU A 682 24.26 15.66 34.87
CA LEU A 682 23.42 16.74 35.35
C LEU A 682 24.12 17.47 36.51
N GLN A 683 24.35 18.77 36.35
CA GLN A 683 25.02 19.64 37.33
C GLN A 683 24.05 20.56 38.07
N SER A 684 23.01 21.04 37.37
CA SER A 684 22.01 21.96 37.92
C SER A 684 20.58 21.62 37.49
N PHE A 685 19.66 21.73 38.45
CA PHE A 685 18.22 21.71 38.22
C PHE A 685 17.58 22.94 38.87
N SER A 686 16.76 23.68 38.11
CA SER A 686 16.05 24.85 38.63
C SER A 686 14.63 25.00 38.12
N ILE A 687 13.75 25.58 38.95
CA ILE A 687 12.43 26.07 38.54
C ILE A 687 12.35 27.55 38.91
N VAL A 688 12.40 28.42 37.90
CA VAL A 688 12.36 29.88 38.02
C VAL A 688 10.89 30.28 38.09
N GLU A 689 10.44 30.64 39.31
CA GLU A 689 9.06 31.01 39.65
C GLU A 689 8.11 29.79 39.62
N SER A 690 7.52 29.42 40.75
CA SER A 690 6.50 28.36 40.82
C SER A 690 5.12 29.00 41.04
N GLU A 691 4.15 28.59 40.23
CA GLU A 691 2.72 28.92 40.40
C GLU A 691 2.02 27.95 41.36
N TYR A 692 2.69 26.84 41.72
CA TYR A 692 2.17 25.84 42.66
C TYR A 692 2.87 25.91 44.01
N ASP A 693 2.06 25.85 45.08
CA ASP A 693 2.52 25.85 46.47
C ASP A 693 3.38 24.63 46.81
N THR A 694 3.15 23.50 46.15
CA THR A 694 3.89 22.26 46.41
C THR A 694 4.23 21.51 45.13
N LEU A 695 5.50 21.17 44.96
CA LEU A 695 6.03 20.29 43.93
C LEU A 695 6.21 18.86 44.47
N THR A 696 5.70 17.87 43.74
CA THR A 696 5.94 16.44 44.05
C THR A 696 7.10 15.90 43.21
N ILE A 697 8.11 15.34 43.89
CA ILE A 697 9.24 14.64 43.29
C ILE A 697 9.07 13.14 43.54
N ASN A 698 8.71 12.38 42.51
CA ASN A 698 8.41 10.96 42.63
C ASN A 698 9.66 10.08 42.87
N GLU A 699 9.42 8.79 43.08
CA GLU A 699 10.42 7.83 43.48
C GLU A 699 11.54 7.75 42.44
N LEU A 700 12.79 7.66 42.91
CA LEU A 700 13.99 7.53 42.09
C LEU A 700 14.20 8.65 41.05
N CYS A 701 13.51 9.79 41.18
CA CYS A 701 13.49 10.88 40.20
C CYS A 701 14.90 11.32 39.77
N PHE A 702 15.79 11.65 40.72
CA PHE A 702 17.18 12.05 40.52
C PHE A 702 18.17 10.98 41.01
N TYR A 703 17.76 9.72 41.10
CA TYR A 703 18.63 8.63 41.56
C TYR A 703 19.93 8.56 40.74
N ASN A 704 21.07 8.47 41.42
CA ASN A 704 22.40 8.38 40.82
C ASN A 704 22.79 9.57 39.90
N CYS A 705 22.27 10.77 40.19
CA CYS A 705 22.75 12.02 39.57
C CYS A 705 24.00 12.54 40.31
N GLN A 706 25.11 11.79 40.21
CA GLN A 706 26.29 11.98 41.06
C GLN A 706 26.93 13.38 40.99
N ASN A 707 26.81 14.07 39.85
CA ASN A 707 27.37 15.41 39.63
C ASN A 707 26.37 16.55 39.88
N LEU A 708 25.14 16.26 40.34
CA LEU A 708 24.15 17.30 40.65
C LEU A 708 24.66 18.13 41.83
N GLN A 709 25.01 19.39 41.58
CA GLN A 709 25.54 20.31 42.58
C GLN A 709 24.47 21.25 43.14
N THR A 710 23.57 21.70 42.27
CA THR A 710 22.55 22.70 42.59
C THR A 710 21.15 22.21 42.25
N PHE A 711 20.27 22.24 43.24
CA PHE A 711 18.83 22.02 43.11
C PHE A 711 18.11 23.25 43.67
N SER A 712 17.42 24.02 42.83
CA SER A 712 16.81 25.31 43.22
C SER A 712 15.37 25.43 42.77
N VAL A 713 14.42 25.38 43.72
CA VAL A 713 12.97 25.44 43.44
C VAL A 713 12.29 26.32 44.47
N LYS A 714 11.61 27.39 44.02
CA LYS A 714 10.79 28.25 44.89
C LYS A 714 9.38 27.66 45.10
N SER A 715 9.31 26.52 45.77
CA SER A 715 8.06 25.82 46.14
C SER A 715 8.33 24.86 47.30
N ALA A 716 7.29 24.49 48.05
CA ALA A 716 7.40 23.41 49.03
C ALA A 716 7.56 22.05 48.32
N LEU A 717 8.29 21.12 48.93
CA LEU A 717 8.58 19.82 48.30
C LEU A 717 7.95 18.61 49.01
N ASN A 718 7.34 17.74 48.22
CA ASN A 718 6.94 16.38 48.62
C ASN A 718 7.91 15.37 47.99
N LEU A 719 8.79 14.79 48.81
CA LEU A 719 9.88 13.92 48.38
C LEU A 719 9.52 12.44 48.58
N LYS A 720 9.49 11.68 47.48
CA LYS A 720 9.21 10.23 47.50
C LYS A 720 10.50 9.40 47.63
N THR A 721 10.32 8.07 47.71
CA THR A 721 11.36 7.08 48.01
C THR A 721 12.58 7.24 47.11
N GLU A 722 13.77 7.35 47.72
CA GLU A 722 15.07 7.40 47.05
C GLU A 722 15.21 8.47 45.94
N CYS A 723 14.42 9.55 46.00
CA CYS A 723 14.35 10.54 44.92
C CYS A 723 15.67 11.28 44.63
N PHE A 724 16.56 11.46 45.61
CA PHE A 724 17.91 12.03 45.45
C PHE A 724 19.03 11.06 45.88
N LYS A 725 18.74 9.77 46.01
CA LYS A 725 19.76 8.79 46.42
C LYS A 725 20.93 8.78 45.44
N ASP A 726 22.16 8.68 45.96
CA ASP A 726 23.41 8.72 45.21
C ASP A 726 23.71 10.07 44.50
N CYS A 727 23.10 11.18 44.94
CA CYS A 727 23.46 12.55 44.52
C CYS A 727 24.67 13.09 45.29
N HIS A 728 25.85 12.50 45.06
CA HIS A 728 27.07 12.71 45.86
C HIS A 728 27.52 14.19 45.96
N SER A 729 27.32 14.98 44.90
CA SER A 729 27.81 16.36 44.79
C SER A 729 26.80 17.42 45.26
N LEU A 730 25.59 17.02 45.69
CA LEU A 730 24.51 17.95 46.00
C LEU A 730 24.87 18.83 47.19
N THR A 731 25.14 20.12 46.93
CA THR A 731 25.59 21.09 47.93
C THR A 731 24.57 22.21 48.12
N ASN A 732 24.06 22.75 47.01
CA ASN A 732 23.13 23.87 47.01
C ASN A 732 21.69 23.36 46.86
N PHE A 733 21.06 23.00 47.97
CA PHE A 733 19.64 22.61 48.02
C PHE A 733 18.78 23.81 48.47
N ASN A 734 18.29 24.58 47.50
CA ASN A 734 17.59 25.85 47.72
C ASN A 734 16.10 25.69 47.44
N VAL A 735 15.32 25.47 48.51
CA VAL A 735 13.87 25.26 48.44
C VAL A 735 13.17 26.03 49.56
N ASP A 736 11.88 26.32 49.43
CA ASP A 736 11.13 27.04 50.46
C ASP A 736 11.01 26.20 51.74
N GLU A 737 10.48 24.98 51.60
CA GLU A 737 10.42 23.97 52.66
C GLU A 737 10.24 22.55 52.09
N VAL A 738 10.56 21.54 52.88
CA VAL A 738 10.22 20.14 52.60
C VAL A 738 9.05 19.76 53.52
N THR A 739 7.91 19.39 52.94
CA THR A 739 6.66 19.06 53.66
C THR A 739 6.46 17.57 53.88
N TYR A 740 7.11 16.73 53.06
CA TYR A 740 7.10 15.28 53.19
C TYR A 740 8.43 14.69 52.72
N ILE A 741 8.95 13.72 53.47
CA ILE A 741 10.15 12.96 53.13
C ILE A 741 9.88 11.47 53.28
N SER A 742 10.31 10.67 52.31
CA SER A 742 10.17 9.22 52.27
C SER A 742 11.50 8.48 52.45
N GLU A 743 11.45 7.16 52.48
CA GLU A 743 12.60 6.28 52.73
C GLU A 743 13.75 6.55 51.75
N GLY A 744 14.97 6.65 52.26
CA GLY A 744 16.18 6.80 51.43
C GLY A 744 16.30 8.08 50.60
N ALA A 745 15.43 9.09 50.80
CA ALA A 745 15.32 10.24 49.91
C ALA A 745 16.65 10.91 49.55
N PHE A 746 17.57 11.07 50.50
CA PHE A 746 18.91 11.66 50.32
C PHE A 746 20.05 10.71 50.66
N CYS A 747 19.81 9.39 50.68
CA CYS A 747 20.85 8.42 50.99
C CYS A 747 22.07 8.60 50.05
N ASN A 748 23.28 8.59 50.60
CA ASN A 748 24.56 8.86 49.91
C ASN A 748 24.73 10.29 49.37
N CYS A 749 23.99 11.29 49.84
CA CYS A 749 24.24 12.70 49.52
C CYS A 749 25.39 13.29 50.36
N TYR A 750 26.64 12.85 50.11
CA TYR A 750 27.80 13.18 50.94
C TYR A 750 28.05 14.67 51.14
N SER A 751 27.74 15.50 50.12
CA SER A 751 28.00 16.95 50.12
C SER A 751 26.88 17.82 50.71
N LEU A 752 25.74 17.22 51.06
CA LEU A 752 24.56 17.96 51.50
C LEU A 752 24.78 18.56 52.88
N THR A 753 24.59 19.88 53.03
CA THR A 753 24.92 20.60 54.28
C THR A 753 23.71 20.87 55.17
N LYS A 754 22.55 21.19 54.58
CA LYS A 754 21.33 21.56 55.30
C LYS A 754 20.09 21.27 54.45
N ILE A 755 18.95 21.11 55.13
CA ILE A 755 17.64 20.93 54.48
C ILE A 755 16.59 21.72 55.27
N PRO A 756 15.80 22.59 54.62
CA PRO A 756 14.71 23.32 55.28
C PRO A 756 13.50 22.40 55.47
N LEU A 757 13.47 21.63 56.56
CA LEU A 757 12.28 20.83 56.93
C LEU A 757 11.22 21.73 57.58
N ILE A 758 9.94 21.52 57.25
CA ILE A 758 8.84 22.12 58.00
C ILE A 758 8.83 21.57 59.44
N GLN A 759 8.46 22.41 60.42
CA GLN A 759 8.46 22.04 61.85
C GLN A 759 7.52 20.88 62.20
N THR A 760 6.53 20.59 61.35
CA THR A 760 5.56 19.51 61.54
C THR A 760 6.09 18.13 61.16
N ILE A 761 7.24 18.02 60.47
CA ILE A 761 7.88 16.73 60.22
C ILE A 761 8.47 16.19 61.53
N LYS A 762 7.75 15.23 62.12
CA LYS A 762 8.15 14.54 63.35
C LYS A 762 8.73 13.13 63.13
N PHE A 763 8.53 12.58 61.94
CA PHE A 763 8.97 11.24 61.56
C PHE A 763 10.03 11.34 60.46
N ILE A 764 11.21 10.79 60.74
CA ILE A 764 12.26 10.58 59.74
C ILE A 764 12.25 9.09 59.34
N PRO A 765 11.99 8.75 58.07
CA PRO A 765 11.92 7.38 57.61
C PRO A 765 13.30 6.70 57.59
N PRO A 766 13.35 5.37 57.44
CA PRO A 766 14.60 4.65 57.28
C PRO A 766 15.47 5.19 56.14
N PHE A 767 16.79 5.13 56.32
CA PHE A 767 17.81 5.55 55.34
C PHE A 767 17.72 7.00 54.82
N ALA A 768 16.81 7.84 55.32
CA ALA A 768 16.48 9.15 54.73
C ALA A 768 17.70 10.02 54.41
N PHE A 769 18.67 10.06 55.32
CA PHE A 769 19.92 10.83 55.22
C PHE A 769 21.17 9.96 55.43
N CYS A 770 21.06 8.64 55.25
CA CYS A 770 22.21 7.73 55.39
C CYS A 770 23.40 8.23 54.53
N ASN A 771 24.60 8.24 55.11
CA ASN A 771 25.84 8.72 54.51
C ASN A 771 25.86 10.22 54.11
N CYS A 772 24.99 11.07 54.66
CA CYS A 772 25.07 12.53 54.46
C CYS A 772 26.15 13.17 55.33
N SER A 773 27.43 12.97 54.97
CA SER A 773 28.58 13.28 55.83
C SER A 773 28.72 14.75 56.26
N LYS A 774 28.22 15.72 55.46
CA LYS A 774 28.27 17.16 55.75
C LYS A 774 26.97 17.72 56.35
N LEU A 775 25.95 16.89 56.53
CA LEU A 775 24.64 17.34 56.99
C LEU A 775 24.71 17.76 58.45
N ASN A 776 24.21 18.94 58.75
CA ASN A 776 23.92 19.36 60.11
C ASN A 776 22.55 20.05 60.14
N MET A 777 21.73 19.67 61.11
CA MET A 777 20.36 20.17 61.23
C MET A 777 19.86 20.05 62.67
N ASN A 778 18.93 20.94 63.04
CA ASN A 778 18.25 20.91 64.33
C ASN A 778 16.73 20.95 64.10
N ASN A 779 16.02 19.90 64.50
CA ASN A 779 14.56 19.81 64.46
C ASN A 779 14.06 18.88 65.59
N ASP A 780 12.81 19.08 66.01
CA ASP A 780 12.18 18.32 67.10
C ASP A 780 11.57 17.03 66.55
N PHE A 781 12.37 15.96 66.45
CA PHE A 781 11.91 14.66 65.95
C PHE A 781 11.23 13.84 67.05
N HIS A 782 10.19 13.09 66.69
CA HIS A 782 9.53 12.10 67.57
C HIS A 782 9.89 10.67 67.19
N TYR A 783 10.08 10.38 65.90
CA TYR A 783 10.39 9.03 65.42
C TYR A 783 11.52 9.11 64.40
N VAL A 784 12.55 8.30 64.60
CA VAL A 784 13.68 8.16 63.68
C VAL A 784 13.76 6.69 63.28
N GLY A 785 13.70 6.41 61.98
CA GLY A 785 13.75 5.07 61.41
C GLY A 785 15.17 4.52 61.25
N ASP A 786 15.27 3.24 60.91
CA ASP A 786 16.55 2.51 60.79
C ASP A 786 17.52 3.21 59.81
N TYR A 787 18.78 3.36 60.20
CA TYR A 787 19.84 3.99 59.41
C TYR A 787 19.55 5.45 58.97
N ALA A 788 18.55 6.13 59.53
CA ALA A 788 18.11 7.46 59.09
C ALA A 788 19.25 8.49 58.95
N PHE A 789 20.16 8.55 59.93
CA PHE A 789 21.33 9.43 59.95
C PHE A 789 22.64 8.63 60.06
N TYR A 790 22.66 7.38 59.58
CA TYR A 790 23.85 6.54 59.57
C TYR A 790 25.02 7.29 58.90
N ASN A 791 26.18 7.34 59.55
CA ASN A 791 27.39 7.97 59.03
C ASN A 791 27.25 9.47 58.67
N CYS A 792 26.36 10.19 59.36
CA CYS A 792 26.26 11.65 59.29
C CYS A 792 27.30 12.32 60.22
N ILE A 793 28.57 12.25 59.85
CA ILE A 793 29.71 12.66 60.71
C ILE A 793 29.75 14.17 61.06
N SER A 794 28.95 15.04 60.42
CA SER A 794 28.85 16.47 60.79
C SER A 794 27.63 16.78 61.66
N LEU A 795 26.78 15.80 61.92
CA LEU A 795 25.54 15.97 62.68
C LEU A 795 25.86 16.03 64.17
N SER A 796 25.83 17.25 64.73
CA SER A 796 26.20 17.51 66.13
C SER A 796 25.09 18.11 66.99
N ASN A 797 24.05 18.66 66.38
CA ASN A 797 23.05 19.48 67.08
C ASN A 797 21.62 19.00 66.78
N VAL A 798 21.23 17.84 67.33
CA VAL A 798 19.88 17.28 67.19
C VAL A 798 19.15 17.35 68.52
N THR A 799 17.91 17.85 68.52
CA THR A 799 17.06 17.84 69.72
C THR A 799 16.49 16.44 69.93
N LEU A 800 17.00 15.72 70.93
CA LEU A 800 16.63 14.33 71.24
C LEU A 800 15.54 14.20 72.32
N SER A 801 15.15 15.31 72.96
CA SER A 801 14.30 15.29 74.15
C SER A 801 12.85 14.86 73.91
N MET A 802 12.36 14.96 72.67
CA MET A 802 10.98 14.63 72.27
C MET A 802 10.85 13.28 71.57
N LEU A 803 11.93 12.49 71.49
CA LEU A 803 11.95 11.20 70.82
C LEU A 803 11.11 10.15 71.55
N ILE A 804 10.33 9.41 70.76
CA ILE A 804 9.51 8.26 71.15
C ILE A 804 10.16 6.97 70.64
N HIS A 805 10.79 7.00 69.46
CA HIS A 805 11.40 5.82 68.85
C HIS A 805 12.69 6.18 68.09
N VAL A 806 13.73 5.38 68.28
CA VAL A 806 14.99 5.44 67.52
C VAL A 806 15.31 4.07 66.93
N GLY A 807 15.28 3.96 65.60
CA GLY A 807 15.53 2.73 64.87
C GLY A 807 16.98 2.26 64.93
N ARG A 808 17.25 1.08 64.39
CA ARG A 808 18.59 0.45 64.37
C ARG A 808 19.58 1.31 63.58
N TYR A 809 20.79 1.48 64.09
CA TYR A 809 21.87 2.26 63.44
C TYR A 809 21.52 3.73 63.10
N SER A 810 20.44 4.29 63.66
CA SER A 810 19.90 5.60 63.26
C SER A 810 20.90 6.76 63.34
N PHE A 811 21.69 6.84 64.41
CA PHE A 811 22.72 7.87 64.64
C PHE A 811 24.13 7.26 64.72
N PHE A 812 24.33 6.10 64.11
CA PHE A 812 25.63 5.42 64.07
C PHE A 812 26.68 6.32 63.39
N ASN A 813 27.86 6.47 63.98
CA ASN A 813 28.96 7.29 63.46
C ASN A 813 28.54 8.74 63.12
N THR A 814 27.84 9.39 64.05
CA THR A 814 27.54 10.83 64.04
C THR A 814 28.54 11.63 64.90
N SER A 815 28.31 12.94 65.10
CA SER A 815 29.15 13.81 65.95
C SER A 815 28.35 14.47 67.08
N LEU A 816 27.40 13.74 67.65
CA LEU A 816 26.65 14.19 68.82
C LEU A 816 27.57 14.24 70.05
N ASN A 817 27.57 15.37 70.76
CA ASN A 817 28.40 15.56 71.95
C ASN A 817 27.74 15.00 73.23
N GLU A 818 26.44 15.22 73.36
CA GLU A 818 25.64 14.81 74.51
C GLU A 818 24.31 14.25 74.06
N ILE A 819 23.84 13.19 74.73
CA ILE A 819 22.56 12.56 74.44
C ILE A 819 21.69 12.63 75.70
N ASN A 820 20.56 13.31 75.60
CA ASN A 820 19.57 13.46 76.67
C ASN A 820 18.23 12.84 76.23
N LEU A 821 17.95 11.64 76.72
CA LEU A 821 16.73 10.88 76.42
C LEU A 821 15.75 10.98 77.61
N THR A 822 14.52 11.43 77.33
CA THR A 822 13.50 11.74 78.34
C THR A 822 12.39 10.68 78.40
N GLN A 823 11.41 10.88 79.29
CA GLN A 823 10.37 9.91 79.67
C GLN A 823 9.46 9.36 78.56
N LYS A 824 9.45 9.93 77.35
CA LYS A 824 8.53 9.50 76.28
C LYS A 824 9.08 8.39 75.36
N LEU A 825 10.35 8.00 75.52
CA LEU A 825 11.03 7.05 74.66
C LEU A 825 10.65 5.60 74.96
N THR A 826 10.16 4.86 73.96
CA THR A 826 9.73 3.45 74.10
C THR A 826 10.67 2.45 73.39
N PHE A 827 11.40 2.87 72.36
CA PHE A 827 12.23 1.96 71.54
C PHE A 827 13.62 2.56 71.23
N LEU A 828 14.66 1.78 71.51
CA LEU A 828 16.05 2.01 71.10
C LEU A 828 16.57 0.79 70.35
N GLY A 829 16.86 0.97 69.05
CA GLY A 829 17.34 -0.10 68.17
C GLY A 829 18.84 -0.36 68.27
N LEU A 830 19.25 -1.55 67.81
CA LEU A 830 20.62 -2.05 67.72
C LEU A 830 21.58 -0.97 67.20
N LYS A 831 22.64 -0.68 67.96
CA LYS A 831 23.69 0.28 67.56
C LYS A 831 23.20 1.69 67.17
N SER A 832 22.03 2.10 67.66
CA SER A 832 21.42 3.38 67.27
C SER A 832 22.26 4.62 67.61
N PHE A 833 23.11 4.58 68.63
CA PHE A 833 24.04 5.66 69.02
C PHE A 833 25.49 5.16 69.17
N SER A 834 25.89 4.19 68.35
CA SER A 834 27.21 3.57 68.41
C SER A 834 28.24 4.32 67.53
N SER A 835 29.52 4.20 67.89
CA SER A 835 30.67 4.76 67.15
C SER A 835 30.64 6.29 66.99
N ILE A 836 30.03 7.02 67.92
CA ILE A 836 29.99 8.48 67.97
C ILE A 836 31.27 8.98 68.67
N ASN A 837 32.25 9.44 67.89
CA ASN A 837 33.57 9.81 68.41
C ASN A 837 33.55 11.00 69.38
N GLU A 838 32.58 11.90 69.26
CA GLU A 838 32.49 13.13 70.07
C GLU A 838 31.61 12.99 71.32
N LEU A 839 30.93 11.84 71.50
CA LEU A 839 29.99 11.63 72.59
C LEU A 839 30.71 11.55 73.94
N SER A 840 30.45 12.52 74.83
CA SER A 840 31.05 12.58 76.16
C SER A 840 30.10 12.19 77.29
N SER A 841 28.79 12.45 77.11
CA SER A 841 27.76 12.21 78.14
C SER A 841 26.46 11.64 77.57
N VAL A 842 25.87 10.67 78.27
CA VAL A 842 24.57 10.08 77.95
C VAL A 842 23.68 10.07 79.19
N ASN A 843 22.49 10.67 79.09
CA ASN A 843 21.46 10.65 80.13
C ASN A 843 20.22 9.93 79.60
N ILE A 844 19.89 8.78 80.18
CA ILE A 844 18.69 7.99 79.90
C ILE A 844 17.81 8.09 81.14
N LEU A 845 16.88 9.05 81.14
CA LEU A 845 16.12 9.42 82.33
C LEU A 845 14.78 8.67 82.46
N ASN A 846 14.64 7.51 81.80
CA ASN A 846 13.41 6.74 81.78
C ASN A 846 13.63 5.23 81.62
N ASN A 847 12.57 4.46 81.81
CA ASN A 847 12.56 3.03 81.52
C ASN A 847 12.07 2.81 80.07
N VAL A 848 12.98 2.44 79.17
CA VAL A 848 12.69 2.17 77.76
C VAL A 848 12.10 0.77 77.62
N GLU A 849 10.95 0.62 76.96
CA GLU A 849 10.24 -0.66 76.82
C GLU A 849 11.05 -1.70 76.02
N VAL A 850 11.62 -1.28 74.89
CA VAL A 850 12.48 -2.11 74.04
C VAL A 850 13.85 -1.46 73.91
N PHE A 851 14.84 -2.12 74.47
CA PHE A 851 16.24 -1.72 74.44
C PHE A 851 17.03 -2.86 73.78
N GLU A 852 17.37 -2.71 72.50
CA GLU A 852 18.17 -3.71 71.75
C GLU A 852 19.66 -3.62 72.14
N GLU A 853 20.49 -4.55 71.67
CA GLU A 853 21.90 -4.64 72.07
C GLU A 853 22.79 -3.55 71.44
N LYS A 854 23.93 -3.27 72.07
CA LYS A 854 25.03 -2.42 71.56
C LYS A 854 24.65 -0.98 71.23
N VAL A 855 23.60 -0.41 71.83
CA VAL A 855 23.04 0.91 71.52
C VAL A 855 24.10 2.02 71.57
N PHE A 856 24.92 2.06 72.62
CA PHE A 856 25.95 3.08 72.85
C PHE A 856 27.38 2.51 72.74
N SER A 857 27.56 1.44 71.95
CA SER A 857 28.85 0.76 71.83
C SER A 857 29.87 1.58 71.03
N ASP A 858 31.15 1.33 71.23
CA ASP A 858 32.29 1.92 70.50
C ASP A 858 32.40 3.47 70.62
N ASN A 859 31.87 4.06 71.70
CA ASN A 859 31.92 5.50 71.97
C ASN A 859 33.16 5.87 72.79
N LYS A 860 34.30 6.08 72.13
CA LYS A 860 35.62 6.23 72.78
C LYS A 860 35.77 7.41 73.76
N LYS A 861 34.99 8.49 73.61
CA LYS A 861 35.04 9.66 74.51
C LYS A 861 34.02 9.62 75.64
N LEU A 862 33.15 8.62 75.67
CA LEU A 862 32.07 8.53 76.65
C LEU A 862 32.66 8.32 78.05
N SER A 863 32.34 9.24 78.96
CA SER A 863 32.88 9.23 80.34
C SER A 863 31.81 9.39 81.41
N ASN A 864 30.63 9.90 81.05
CA ASN A 864 29.51 10.10 81.96
C ASN A 864 28.25 9.44 81.41
N VAL A 865 27.65 8.53 82.18
CA VAL A 865 26.39 7.87 81.82
C VAL A 865 25.46 7.90 83.03
N VAL A 866 24.25 8.42 82.85
CA VAL A 866 23.13 8.32 83.79
C VAL A 866 22.07 7.40 83.20
N TYR A 867 21.73 6.32 83.90
CA TYR A 867 20.73 5.35 83.48
C TYR A 867 19.67 5.13 84.58
N CYS A 868 18.46 5.64 84.34
CA CYS A 868 17.36 5.56 85.30
C CYS A 868 16.37 4.41 85.03
N GLY A 869 16.63 3.57 84.03
CA GLY A 869 15.79 2.40 83.72
C GLY A 869 15.99 1.24 84.69
N LEU A 870 15.14 0.22 84.58
CA LEU A 870 15.19 -1.00 85.41
C LEU A 870 15.76 -2.21 84.66
N ASN A 871 16.16 -2.05 83.38
CA ASN A 871 16.65 -3.15 82.56
C ASN A 871 18.09 -3.53 82.95
N SER A 872 18.30 -4.78 83.36
CA SER A 872 19.60 -5.27 83.88
C SER A 872 20.55 -5.81 82.80
N ASN A 873 20.11 -5.91 81.54
CA ASN A 873 20.87 -6.52 80.44
C ASN A 873 21.66 -5.53 79.55
N ILE A 874 21.99 -4.33 80.04
CA ILE A 874 22.68 -3.30 79.24
C ILE A 874 24.23 -3.45 79.18
N SER A 875 24.77 -4.62 79.53
CA SER A 875 26.21 -4.82 79.73
C SER A 875 27.04 -4.68 78.45
N THR A 876 26.48 -5.02 77.29
CA THR A 876 27.14 -4.89 75.98
C THR A 876 26.95 -3.51 75.35
N ASP A 877 26.09 -2.67 75.93
CA ASP A 877 25.71 -1.39 75.33
C ASP A 877 26.78 -0.32 75.42
N PHE A 878 27.72 -0.44 76.36
CA PHE A 878 28.83 0.51 76.52
C PHE A 878 30.19 -0.11 76.17
N GLU A 879 30.20 -1.33 75.59
CA GLU A 879 31.40 -2.00 75.10
C GLU A 879 32.20 -1.08 74.17
N GLY A 880 33.52 -0.95 74.38
CA GLY A 880 34.38 -0.04 73.60
C GLY A 880 34.44 1.42 74.10
N SER A 881 33.77 1.76 75.21
CA SER A 881 33.83 3.09 75.84
C SER A 881 35.00 3.19 76.85
N GLU A 882 36.22 3.34 76.36
CA GLU A 882 37.47 3.27 77.17
C GLU A 882 37.56 4.26 78.34
N LYS A 883 36.80 5.36 78.32
CA LYS A 883 36.81 6.38 79.39
C LYS A 883 35.70 6.22 80.43
N LEU A 884 34.80 5.25 80.24
CA LEU A 884 33.67 5.04 81.13
C LEU A 884 34.06 4.10 82.27
N ASN A 885 34.34 4.66 83.44
CA ASN A 885 34.74 3.88 84.61
C ASN A 885 33.55 3.43 85.45
N LYS A 886 32.47 4.22 85.49
CA LYS A 886 31.27 3.96 86.30
C LYS A 886 30.01 4.47 85.61
N ILE A 887 28.86 3.91 85.98
CA ILE A 887 27.54 4.32 85.49
C ILE A 887 26.67 4.78 86.67
N PHE A 888 26.04 5.94 86.53
CA PHE A 888 25.13 6.46 87.55
C PHE A 888 23.72 5.88 87.35
N VAL A 889 23.19 5.18 88.36
CA VAL A 889 21.93 4.43 88.26
C VAL A 889 20.89 4.87 89.30
N SER A 890 19.64 4.44 89.11
CA SER A 890 18.57 4.67 90.09
C SER A 890 18.76 3.82 91.36
N ARG A 891 18.18 4.26 92.48
CA ARG A 891 18.20 3.54 93.77
C ARG A 891 17.54 2.16 93.74
N HIS A 892 16.75 1.89 92.71
CA HIS A 892 16.02 0.63 92.51
C HIS A 892 16.66 -0.27 91.44
N PHE A 893 17.81 0.13 90.88
CA PHE A 893 18.54 -0.66 89.89
C PHE A 893 19.22 -1.88 90.53
N ASN A 894 19.02 -3.07 89.95
CA ASN A 894 19.64 -4.29 90.44
C ASN A 894 21.04 -4.50 89.83
N SER A 895 22.09 -4.14 90.58
CA SER A 895 23.49 -4.23 90.14
C SER A 895 24.06 -5.65 90.08
N SER A 896 23.36 -6.66 90.61
CA SER A 896 23.92 -8.03 90.76
C SER A 896 24.25 -8.77 89.44
N ASN A 897 23.75 -8.28 88.30
CA ASN A 897 23.99 -8.86 86.97
C ASN A 897 24.84 -7.96 86.06
N PHE A 898 25.41 -6.86 86.59
CA PHE A 898 26.08 -5.84 85.80
C PHE A 898 27.60 -5.88 85.98
N SER A 899 28.35 -5.84 84.89
CA SER A 899 29.81 -6.01 84.89
C SER A 899 30.61 -4.72 85.18
N MET A 900 29.98 -3.54 85.12
CA MET A 900 30.62 -2.25 85.38
C MET A 900 30.25 -1.70 86.78
N GLU A 901 31.12 -0.85 87.33
CA GLU A 901 30.88 -0.18 88.61
C GLU A 901 29.67 0.79 88.48
N THR A 902 28.71 0.69 89.41
CA THR A 902 27.51 1.52 89.44
C THR A 902 27.45 2.39 90.69
N GLU A 903 27.10 3.67 90.56
CA GLU A 903 26.88 4.60 91.69
C GLU A 903 25.46 5.17 91.64
N TRP A 904 24.83 5.34 92.80
CA TRP A 904 23.49 5.93 92.86
C TRP A 904 23.53 7.44 92.56
N THR A 905 22.50 7.96 91.87
CA THR A 905 22.32 9.39 91.63
C THR A 905 20.89 9.86 91.91
N HIS A 906 20.77 11.06 92.49
CA HIS A 906 19.50 11.76 92.69
C HIS A 906 18.78 12.15 91.38
N LEU A 907 19.49 12.15 90.25
CA LEU A 907 18.91 12.46 88.95
C LEU A 907 17.85 11.42 88.51
N CYS A 908 17.90 10.22 89.09
CA CYS A 908 16.98 9.13 88.79
C CYS A 908 15.86 8.96 89.82
N ASP A 909 15.78 9.81 90.85
CA ASP A 909 14.75 9.70 91.88
C ASP A 909 13.37 10.07 91.31
N THR A 910 12.42 9.15 91.47
CA THR A 910 11.01 9.40 91.14
C THR A 910 10.39 10.43 92.08
N GLU A 911 9.22 10.99 91.72
CA GLU A 911 8.43 11.85 92.63
C GLU A 911 8.15 11.15 93.98
N GLU A 912 7.95 9.83 93.95
CA GLU A 912 7.69 9.01 95.13
C GLU A 912 8.95 8.82 95.99
N ASP A 913 10.12 8.63 95.37
CA ASP A 913 11.41 8.59 96.06
C ASP A 913 11.72 9.92 96.77
N LYS A 914 11.48 11.04 96.08
CA LYS A 914 11.64 12.40 96.65
C LYS A 914 10.68 12.67 97.81
N GLN A 915 9.47 12.09 97.78
CA GLN A 915 8.52 12.14 98.89
C GLN A 915 8.93 11.24 100.07
N ASN A 916 9.47 10.05 99.81
CA ASN A 916 9.97 9.14 100.85
C ASN A 916 11.23 9.66 101.53
N ASP A 917 12.13 10.32 100.80
CA ASP A 917 13.29 11.00 101.38
C ASP A 917 12.84 12.20 102.23
N LYS A 918 11.82 12.97 101.78
CA LYS A 918 11.17 13.99 102.62
C LYS A 918 10.53 13.40 103.88
N LYS A 919 9.85 12.26 103.81
CA LYS A 919 9.30 11.57 104.99
C LYS A 919 10.40 11.10 105.94
N THR A 920 11.49 10.57 105.43
CA THR A 920 12.65 10.13 106.21
C THR A 920 13.36 11.32 106.87
N LEU A 921 13.51 12.44 106.16
CA LEU A 921 14.03 13.70 106.71
C LEU A 921 13.09 14.30 107.77
N ILE A 922 11.77 14.20 107.59
CA ILE A 922 10.77 14.60 108.59
C ILE A 922 10.85 13.71 109.84
N ILE A 923 11.01 12.40 109.68
CA ILE A 923 11.21 11.44 110.79
C ILE A 923 12.54 11.74 111.52
N TYR A 924 13.64 11.98 110.81
CA TYR A 924 14.91 12.38 111.43
C TYR A 924 14.83 13.75 112.10
N SER A 925 14.13 14.74 111.51
CA SER A 925 13.92 16.05 112.11
C SER A 925 13.03 16.00 113.36
N SER A 926 12.05 15.09 113.39
CA SER A 926 11.20 14.86 114.57
C SER A 926 11.91 14.01 115.64
N PHE A 927 12.83 13.12 115.26
CA PHE A 927 13.74 12.42 116.17
C PHE A 927 14.79 13.36 116.78
N ILE A 928 15.36 14.28 115.99
CA ILE A 928 16.28 15.33 116.44
C ILE A 928 15.53 16.36 117.30
N ALA A 929 14.28 16.72 116.97
CA ALA A 929 13.44 17.57 117.80
C ALA A 929 13.10 16.90 119.16
N ALA A 930 12.84 15.59 119.17
CA ALA A 930 12.62 14.83 120.41
C ALA A 930 13.89 14.78 121.30
N ILE A 931 15.08 14.61 120.70
CA ILE A 931 16.37 14.70 121.41
C ILE A 931 16.61 16.13 121.92
N SER A 932 16.25 17.15 121.14
CA SER A 932 16.41 18.57 121.51
C SER A 932 15.50 18.96 122.69
N VAL A 933 14.27 18.45 122.74
CA VAL A 933 13.35 18.65 123.88
C VAL A 933 13.86 17.95 125.15
N LEU A 934 14.45 16.75 125.02
CA LEU A 934 15.10 16.05 126.14
C LEU A 934 16.32 16.81 126.69
N VAL A 935 17.13 17.42 125.81
CA VAL A 935 18.29 18.25 126.20
C VAL A 935 17.85 19.57 126.85
N ILE A 936 16.77 20.20 126.39
CA ILE A 936 16.22 21.43 126.98
C ILE A 936 15.59 21.17 128.35
N ILE A 937 14.89 20.04 128.56
CA ILE A 937 14.36 19.65 129.88
C ILE A 937 15.51 19.41 130.88
N LEU A 938 16.60 18.78 130.42
CA LEU A 938 17.81 18.60 131.25
C LEU A 938 18.46 19.95 131.62
N PHE A 939 18.49 20.92 130.69
CA PHE A 939 19.03 22.26 130.92
C PHE A 939 18.16 23.11 131.86
N VAL A 940 16.83 23.01 131.79
CA VAL A 940 15.89 23.72 132.69
C VAL A 940 15.96 23.19 134.12
N VAL A 941 16.15 21.87 134.31
CA VAL A 941 16.39 21.29 135.64
C VAL A 941 17.72 21.77 136.23
N ILE A 942 18.78 21.88 135.42
CA ILE A 942 20.07 22.42 135.85
C ILE A 942 19.99 23.94 136.15
N LEU A 943 19.20 24.71 135.38
CA LEU A 943 18.97 26.15 135.62
C LEU A 943 18.18 26.41 136.91
N ILE A 944 17.17 25.58 137.22
CA ILE A 944 16.39 25.68 138.48
C ILE A 944 17.26 25.37 139.70
N ILE A 945 18.24 24.46 139.58
CA ILE A 945 19.22 24.18 140.63
C ILE A 945 20.22 25.35 140.79
N CYS A 946 20.57 26.05 139.71
CA CYS A 946 21.48 27.21 139.77
C CYS A 946 20.80 28.49 140.27
N ILE A 947 19.52 28.73 139.93
CA ILE A 947 18.75 29.93 140.35
C ILE A 947 18.45 29.91 141.87
N ASN A 948 18.33 28.74 142.50
CA ASN A 948 18.18 28.64 143.95
C ASN A 948 19.48 28.87 144.74
N LYS A 949 20.64 28.96 144.07
CA LYS A 949 21.94 29.17 144.73
C LYS A 949 22.45 30.62 144.70
N GLN A 950 21.85 31.50 143.88
CA GLN A 950 22.29 32.91 143.73
C GLN A 950 21.32 33.98 144.28
N LYS A 951 20.17 33.59 144.84
CA LYS A 951 19.25 34.49 145.58
C LYS A 951 19.70 34.76 147.03
N LYS A 952 21.01 34.98 147.25
CA LYS A 952 21.60 35.27 148.57
C LYS A 952 22.12 36.71 148.75
N ASP A 953 22.27 37.52 147.71
CA ASP A 953 22.70 38.92 147.87
C ASP A 953 21.88 39.82 146.91
N ASN A 954 20.72 40.29 147.35
CA ASN A 954 20.45 41.65 147.89
C ASN A 954 20.69 42.76 146.86
N LEU A 955 19.64 43.38 146.31
CA LEU A 955 18.73 44.41 146.85
C LEU A 955 19.20 45.85 146.55
N ASP A 956 18.26 46.60 145.94
CA ASP A 956 18.03 48.05 145.98
C ASP A 956 18.61 49.07 144.96
N SER A 957 17.68 49.97 144.61
CA SER A 957 17.72 51.30 143.95
C SER A 957 17.61 51.36 142.41
N THR A 958 16.39 51.50 141.82
CA THR A 958 15.54 52.71 141.53
C THR A 958 15.92 53.46 140.24
N VAL A 959 15.16 53.50 139.13
CA VAL A 959 13.78 54.00 138.84
C VAL A 959 13.80 55.42 138.18
N LEU A 960 13.42 55.53 136.88
CA LEU A 960 12.30 56.36 136.34
C LEU A 960 12.38 56.71 134.82
N LEU A 961 11.23 56.43 134.15
CA LEU A 961 10.43 57.26 133.20
C LEU A 961 10.79 57.46 131.70
N SER A 962 10.14 56.62 130.87
CA SER A 962 9.15 56.87 129.77
C SER A 962 9.22 58.02 128.74
N ASN A 963 8.90 57.62 127.48
CA ASN A 963 8.21 58.31 126.34
C ASN A 963 9.01 59.25 125.39
N PRO A 964 8.56 59.55 124.14
CA PRO A 964 7.86 58.75 123.10
C PRO A 964 8.32 59.05 121.62
N THR A 965 7.57 58.55 120.61
CA THR A 965 7.37 58.99 119.18
C THR A 965 7.98 58.24 117.97
N ASN A 966 7.11 57.49 117.27
CA ASN A 966 6.63 57.60 115.87
C ASN A 966 7.55 57.77 114.61
N GLN A 967 7.35 56.81 113.68
CA GLN A 967 6.83 56.96 112.28
C GLN A 967 7.72 56.78 111.02
N THR A 968 7.40 55.69 110.27
CA THR A 968 7.15 55.55 108.79
C THR A 968 8.30 55.69 107.78
N LEU A 969 8.34 55.12 106.55
CA LEU A 969 7.51 54.34 105.58
C LEU A 969 8.53 53.85 104.48
N ALA A 970 8.41 52.80 103.66
CA ALA A 970 7.37 51.82 103.30
C ALA A 970 8.03 50.48 102.92
#